data_AF-A0A7C1MGG6-F1
#
_entry.id   AF-A0A7C1MGG6-F1
#
_cell.length_a   1.000
_cell.length_b   1.000
_cell.length_c   1.000
_cell.angle_alpha   90.00
_cell.angle_beta   90.00
_cell.angle_gamma   90.00
#
_symmetry.space_group_name_H-M   'P 1'
#
loop_
_entity.id
_entity.type
_entity.pdbx_description
1 polymer ?
#
loop_
_entity_poly.entity_id
_entity_poly.type
_entity_poly.pdbx_seq_one_letter_code
_entity_poly.pdbx_strand_id
1 'polypeptide(L)'
;SRLKDEDISIDDYSDFIKRLEKKASALNDEILKEDIIRHRELFECFRKYQDFLVQESKIDFGNQFYLALKLLRERPAVLDYYRKQFKYILVDEFQDTNFAQFELIKLLTAGKKNITVVADDDQCVVRGSLIETTKGRKKIESIKRGDLVLTAVGKSHIGISRVKNVFKRKKKARLLTFQTESGNKITVTSEHKMFCYVPVRPVGKRSKIYYVYLMWRKDLGWRLGVTNDLAVRLKLERSADKVLGLRAFKTEQEARYLETYSSLKYGIPTVCFMKRKGLFVVDKVLRKLYQELDTEERVKRLCKDLDVNLNFHHYCLDAVTRGNKVRIKINVYLCYRKYISKIRKNKILKNPSILHRLLLETSDKETVEKLRESGFNLKRAKKGYRLNYCSSDLKNIEDVAYKVKEFTGGILEYKFNLGRLNTQNLPALIMPASNVLLGHYLPIKKGNSIIYDRIVSIKEENKRKTVYDLEIERTHNFIANGVVVHNCIYHFRGAAYSNIMNFIDTYPKAKQITLIKNYRSTQTILDSAYQLIQYNNPDRFEVKSDINKKLIAETKKGKKIKYINFDRVSSEADFIASEIEEKVNPVRSKSPKATAASSMLISNGVKNKECEYSDFAILVRSNNNADPFLRSLNMRNIPWRFSGNQGLYSKEEVRICISFLKLMANTEDSLSLYHLLSSEIYQADILDLSVLMHYAKRRNISLFSVLRFKLTDSQLENIPENTRSIIDKFILDVENYLTLSKTLSTGRLLYMFLTQTGYIKSLTKNPSLANEEKIRNVAKLFDIVRNYETLSREDRVIYFIQHLSLLIDVGDDPATVEPDLDIPAVQVLTVHKAKGLEFDVVFMVSLVQGRFPWPKRRGVIELPDELIKDMLPSGDFHIQEERRLFYVGMTRAKKELIFTSSLDYGGKKTRKVSRFVLEALGIKSDTSYKTKKVSSEEAIKRNAPQVEAKFYPQGVSLSDDAILNLTYYKIDDYKSCPLKYKYVHVLRVPIMQHHTVLYGKAMHDAVLRYYQSKMNNIAISESDLIYAFDSSFKTEGFLSVEHIEKRKDAGYNALKQFFKQEEKGKRLPTYMEKEFSFIIENNKINGRWDRVDIAKDKTIIIDFKTSAVKKQKDADKKAKESLQLSIYALAYKHINGILPAAVELHFLESGLVGGAVKDEGDLVDTIKIIKEVSCGIRSRDFAARPQYLSCTYCAYNQICPSVLMRGAK
;
A
#
# COMPACT_ATOMS: atom_id res chain seq x y z
N SER A 1 -13.76 -13.44 16.18
CA SER A 1 -14.55 -12.60 17.12
C SER A 1 -14.09 -12.96 18.49
N ARG A 2 -13.63 -11.99 19.31
CA ARG A 2 -12.95 -12.29 20.59
C ARG A 2 -13.82 -13.10 21.55
N LEU A 3 -15.13 -12.90 21.54
CA LEU A 3 -16.12 -13.74 22.25
C LEU A 3 -15.94 -15.24 21.94
N LYS A 4 -15.73 -15.60 20.67
CA LYS A 4 -15.56 -17.01 20.24
C LYS A 4 -14.16 -17.55 20.54
N ASP A 5 -13.15 -16.67 20.59
CA ASP A 5 -11.77 -17.02 20.96
C ASP A 5 -11.65 -17.32 22.47
N GLU A 6 -12.52 -16.70 23.28
CA GLU A 6 -12.73 -16.94 24.73
C GLU A 6 -13.85 -17.98 25.01
N ASP A 7 -14.40 -18.62 23.97
CA ASP A 7 -15.46 -19.64 24.10
C ASP A 7 -16.69 -19.14 24.89
N ILE A 8 -17.21 -17.96 24.55
CA ILE A 8 -18.42 -17.36 25.10
C ILE A 8 -19.60 -17.58 24.16
N SER A 9 -20.66 -18.21 24.66
CA SER A 9 -21.91 -18.42 23.94
C SER A 9 -22.85 -17.21 24.00
N ILE A 10 -23.90 -17.25 23.18
CA ILE A 10 -25.02 -16.30 23.24
C ILE A 10 -25.67 -16.40 24.64
N ASP A 11 -25.88 -17.61 25.15
CA ASP A 11 -26.50 -17.86 26.44
C ASP A 11 -25.61 -17.40 27.61
N ASP A 12 -24.30 -17.64 27.57
CA ASP A 12 -23.34 -17.11 28.56
C ASP A 12 -23.38 -15.58 28.65
N TYR A 13 -23.51 -14.90 27.50
CA TYR A 13 -23.59 -13.44 27.42
C TYR A 13 -24.95 -12.93 27.93
N SER A 14 -26.03 -13.67 27.65
CA SER A 14 -27.36 -13.41 28.22
C SER A 14 -27.38 -13.56 29.74
N ASP A 15 -26.75 -14.60 30.29
CA ASP A 15 -26.67 -14.84 31.73
C ASP A 15 -25.76 -13.83 32.44
N PHE A 16 -24.71 -13.35 31.77
CA PHE A 16 -23.94 -12.20 32.23
C PHE A 16 -24.82 -10.94 32.37
N ILE A 17 -25.64 -10.64 31.35
CA ILE A 17 -26.63 -9.54 31.41
C ILE A 17 -27.61 -9.73 32.58
N LYS A 18 -28.20 -10.92 32.75
CA LYS A 18 -29.11 -11.21 33.88
C LYS A 18 -28.42 -11.07 35.25
N ARG A 19 -27.14 -11.45 35.37
CA ARG A 19 -26.36 -11.24 36.60
C ARG A 19 -26.11 -9.76 36.87
N LEU A 20 -25.81 -8.96 35.85
CA LEU A 20 -25.72 -7.51 35.97
C LEU A 20 -27.08 -6.92 36.40
N GLU A 21 -28.19 -7.32 35.79
CA GLU A 21 -29.54 -6.86 36.15
C GLU A 21 -29.93 -7.21 37.59
N LYS A 22 -29.53 -8.40 38.08
CA LYS A 22 -29.72 -8.78 39.49
C LYS A 22 -28.81 -7.99 40.44
N LYS A 23 -27.56 -7.70 40.05
CA LYS A 23 -26.66 -6.80 40.80
C LYS A 23 -27.23 -5.36 40.85
N ALA A 24 -27.65 -4.81 39.70
CA ALA A 24 -28.25 -3.47 39.59
C ALA A 24 -29.51 -3.35 40.47
N SER A 25 -30.39 -4.36 40.45
CA SER A 25 -31.60 -4.40 41.29
C SER A 25 -31.29 -4.49 42.79
N ALA A 26 -30.18 -5.14 43.18
CA ALA A 26 -29.77 -5.27 44.58
C ALA A 26 -28.98 -4.06 45.12
N LEU A 27 -28.27 -3.34 44.25
CA LEU A 27 -27.44 -2.17 44.59
C LEU A 27 -28.11 -0.82 44.28
N ASN A 28 -29.21 -0.86 43.53
CA ASN A 28 -29.94 0.29 42.96
C ASN A 28 -29.06 1.29 42.17
N ASP A 29 -27.99 0.79 41.55
CA ASP A 29 -26.98 1.55 40.80
C ASP A 29 -27.50 1.95 39.41
N GLU A 30 -27.50 3.25 39.09
CA GLU A 30 -27.93 3.77 37.78
C GLU A 30 -26.89 3.64 36.67
N ILE A 31 -25.60 3.70 37.00
CA ILE A 31 -24.52 3.55 36.01
C ILE A 31 -24.53 2.11 35.48
N LEU A 32 -24.78 1.14 36.36
CA LEU A 32 -24.95 -0.26 35.97
C LEU A 32 -26.15 -0.46 35.02
N LYS A 33 -27.22 0.34 35.14
CA LYS A 33 -28.41 0.27 34.25
C LYS A 33 -28.09 0.70 32.82
N GLU A 34 -27.28 1.76 32.62
CA GLU A 34 -26.82 2.16 31.27
C GLU A 34 -25.89 1.11 30.63
N ASP A 35 -24.96 0.56 31.39
CA ASP A 35 -24.07 -0.49 30.89
C ASP A 35 -24.82 -1.78 30.51
N ILE A 36 -25.89 -2.13 31.23
CA ILE A 36 -26.81 -3.21 30.86
C ILE A 36 -27.47 -2.96 29.49
N ILE A 37 -27.92 -1.73 29.20
CA ILE A 37 -28.52 -1.38 27.90
C ILE A 37 -27.50 -1.59 26.77
N ARG A 38 -26.27 -1.10 26.94
CA ARG A 38 -25.18 -1.28 25.96
C ARG A 38 -24.85 -2.75 25.73
N HIS A 39 -24.85 -3.56 26.78
CA HIS A 39 -24.63 -5.01 26.64
C HIS A 39 -25.80 -5.72 25.94
N ARG A 40 -27.06 -5.31 26.16
CA ARG A 40 -28.22 -5.82 25.41
C ARG A 40 -28.12 -5.54 23.90
N GLU A 41 -27.69 -4.34 23.50
CA GLU A 41 -27.48 -4.01 22.07
C GLU A 41 -26.37 -4.88 21.44
N LEU A 42 -25.23 -5.02 22.12
CA LEU A 42 -24.12 -5.87 21.64
C LEU A 42 -24.51 -7.35 21.54
N PHE A 43 -25.32 -7.84 22.48
CA PHE A 43 -25.91 -9.17 22.44
C PHE A 43 -26.80 -9.37 21.21
N GLU A 44 -27.70 -8.41 20.93
CA GLU A 44 -28.60 -8.45 19.78
C GLU A 44 -27.84 -8.43 18.45
N CYS A 45 -26.82 -7.56 18.31
CA CYS A 45 -25.93 -7.56 17.15
C CYS A 45 -25.19 -8.89 16.98
N PHE A 46 -24.67 -9.47 18.07
CA PHE A 46 -23.95 -10.74 18.02
C PHE A 46 -24.88 -11.91 17.62
N ARG A 47 -26.12 -11.93 18.15
CA ARG A 47 -27.17 -12.89 17.79
C ARG A 47 -27.52 -12.78 16.31
N LYS A 48 -27.91 -11.59 15.83
CA LYS A 48 -28.25 -11.35 14.42
C LYS A 48 -27.11 -11.71 13.47
N TYR A 49 -25.86 -11.45 13.85
CA TYR A 49 -24.71 -11.88 13.06
C TYR A 49 -24.56 -13.41 12.98
N GLN A 50 -24.92 -14.16 14.03
CA GLN A 50 -24.99 -15.63 13.93
C GLN A 50 -26.19 -16.09 13.11
N ASP A 51 -27.36 -15.46 13.26
CA ASP A 51 -28.55 -15.78 12.49
C ASP A 51 -28.29 -15.63 10.98
N PHE A 52 -27.69 -14.51 10.54
CA PHE A 52 -27.33 -14.30 9.14
C PHE A 52 -26.28 -15.30 8.63
N LEU A 53 -25.28 -15.66 9.44
CA LEU A 53 -24.33 -16.70 9.07
C LEU A 53 -25.03 -18.05 8.85
N VAL A 54 -25.99 -18.41 9.70
CA VAL A 54 -26.79 -19.64 9.55
C VAL A 54 -27.69 -19.59 8.31
N GLN A 55 -28.42 -18.50 8.10
CA GLN A 55 -29.30 -18.30 6.93
C GLN A 55 -28.52 -18.40 5.62
N GLU A 56 -27.35 -17.76 5.56
CA GLU A 56 -26.46 -17.78 4.40
C GLU A 56 -25.62 -19.07 4.29
N SER A 57 -25.78 -20.03 5.21
CA SER A 57 -24.99 -21.27 5.30
C SER A 57 -23.46 -21.04 5.34
N LYS A 58 -23.03 -19.96 6.02
CA LYS A 58 -21.63 -19.51 6.17
C LYS A 58 -21.14 -19.69 7.61
N ILE A 59 -19.83 -19.83 7.78
CA ILE A 59 -19.18 -19.80 9.11
C ILE A 59 -17.95 -18.89 9.06
N ASP A 60 -17.71 -18.14 10.14
CA ASP A 60 -16.48 -17.37 10.34
C ASP A 60 -15.36 -18.22 10.96
N PHE A 61 -14.14 -17.68 11.02
CA PHE A 61 -13.00 -18.38 11.62
C PHE A 61 -13.19 -18.71 13.11
N GLY A 62 -14.03 -17.96 13.83
CA GLY A 62 -14.33 -18.24 15.25
C GLY A 62 -15.30 -19.41 15.43
N ASN A 63 -16.31 -19.52 14.55
CA ASN A 63 -17.30 -20.60 14.57
C ASN A 63 -16.68 -21.98 14.37
N GLN A 64 -15.55 -22.07 13.67
CA GLN A 64 -14.83 -23.34 13.48
C GLN A 64 -14.37 -23.96 14.81
N PHE A 65 -13.98 -23.14 15.80
CA PHE A 65 -13.59 -23.61 17.13
C PHE A 65 -14.79 -23.68 18.09
N TYR A 66 -15.61 -22.62 18.11
CA TYR A 66 -16.76 -22.51 19.01
C TYR A 66 -17.85 -23.55 18.76
N LEU A 67 -18.27 -23.80 17.51
CA LEU A 67 -19.29 -24.81 17.21
C LEU A 67 -18.75 -26.24 17.44
N ALA A 68 -17.46 -26.46 17.24
CA ALA A 68 -16.82 -27.74 17.57
C ALA A 68 -16.81 -28.00 19.08
N LEU A 69 -16.52 -26.99 19.91
CA LEU A 69 -16.64 -27.07 21.37
C LEU A 69 -18.08 -27.37 21.80
N LYS A 70 -19.06 -26.63 21.28
CA LYS A 70 -20.49 -26.83 21.55
C LYS A 70 -20.92 -28.27 21.25
N LEU A 71 -20.64 -28.76 20.04
CA LEU A 71 -20.97 -30.13 19.62
C LEU A 71 -20.37 -31.20 20.53
N LEU A 72 -19.10 -31.03 20.95
CA LEU A 72 -18.42 -32.00 21.82
C LEU A 72 -18.97 -31.99 23.26
N ARG A 73 -19.41 -30.84 23.77
CA ARG A 73 -20.04 -30.75 25.09
C ARG A 73 -21.45 -31.34 25.08
N GLU A 74 -22.28 -30.95 24.11
CA GLU A 74 -23.68 -31.36 24.02
C GLU A 74 -23.88 -32.81 23.61
N ARG A 75 -22.91 -33.41 22.90
CA ARG A 75 -22.98 -34.81 22.47
C ARG A 75 -21.84 -35.62 23.06
N PRO A 76 -21.96 -36.09 24.32
CA PRO A 76 -20.96 -36.94 24.97
C PRO A 76 -20.57 -38.17 24.14
N ALA A 77 -21.51 -38.80 23.41
CA ALA A 77 -21.19 -39.90 22.51
C ALA A 77 -20.22 -39.49 21.38
N VAL A 78 -20.29 -38.25 20.90
CA VAL A 78 -19.40 -37.68 19.86
C VAL A 78 -18.04 -37.32 20.47
N LEU A 79 -18.01 -36.66 21.64
CA LEU A 79 -16.75 -36.39 22.33
C LEU A 79 -16.04 -37.67 22.79
N ASP A 80 -16.77 -38.64 23.29
CA ASP A 80 -16.21 -39.91 23.74
C ASP A 80 -15.75 -40.76 22.54
N TYR A 81 -16.44 -40.69 21.40
CA TYR A 81 -15.93 -41.16 20.11
C TYR A 81 -14.59 -40.49 19.76
N TYR A 82 -14.48 -39.15 19.80
CA TYR A 82 -13.22 -38.44 19.50
C TYR A 82 -12.10 -38.66 20.55
N ARG A 83 -12.44 -38.88 21.84
CA ARG A 83 -11.49 -39.25 22.92
C ARG A 83 -11.00 -40.70 22.81
N LYS A 84 -11.87 -41.61 22.38
CA LYS A 84 -11.51 -42.99 22.01
C LYS A 84 -10.64 -42.99 20.75
N GLN A 85 -10.89 -42.08 19.83
CA GLN A 85 -10.11 -41.87 18.60
C GLN A 85 -8.69 -41.33 18.86
N PHE A 86 -8.53 -40.23 19.62
CA PHE A 86 -7.22 -39.55 19.75
C PHE A 86 -6.39 -40.04 20.94
N LYS A 87 -5.51 -41.02 20.66
CA LYS A 87 -4.67 -41.70 21.67
C LYS A 87 -3.50 -40.87 22.21
N TYR A 88 -3.00 -39.86 21.47
CA TYR A 88 -2.07 -38.82 21.95
C TYR A 88 -2.31 -37.52 21.15
N ILE A 89 -1.96 -36.35 21.70
CA ILE A 89 -2.04 -35.04 21.04
C ILE A 89 -0.70 -34.30 21.10
N LEU A 90 -0.32 -33.64 20.00
CA LEU A 90 0.85 -32.78 19.90
C LEU A 90 0.45 -31.40 19.38
N VAL A 91 0.99 -30.34 19.99
CA VAL A 91 0.91 -28.97 19.46
C VAL A 91 2.32 -28.39 19.33
N ASP A 92 2.56 -27.60 18.29
CA ASP A 92 3.82 -26.93 17.92
C ASP A 92 3.51 -25.42 17.85
N GLU A 93 4.48 -24.56 18.18
CA GLU A 93 4.23 -23.12 18.45
C GLU A 93 3.08 -22.92 19.44
N PHE A 94 3.03 -23.76 20.49
CA PHE A 94 1.89 -23.85 21.38
C PHE A 94 1.54 -22.52 22.08
N GLN A 95 2.49 -21.60 22.19
CA GLN A 95 2.27 -20.25 22.67
C GLN A 95 1.44 -19.35 21.72
N ASP A 96 1.15 -19.76 20.47
CA ASP A 96 0.17 -19.11 19.57
C ASP A 96 -1.30 -19.44 19.88
N THR A 97 -1.59 -20.44 20.71
CA THR A 97 -2.97 -20.91 20.94
C THR A 97 -3.80 -19.93 21.78
N ASN A 98 -5.12 -19.86 21.52
CA ASN A 98 -6.09 -19.10 22.32
C ASN A 98 -6.91 -20.01 23.28
N PHE A 99 -7.72 -19.41 24.17
CA PHE A 99 -8.51 -20.14 25.18
C PHE A 99 -9.41 -21.23 24.56
N ALA A 100 -10.23 -20.90 23.57
CA ALA A 100 -11.14 -21.87 22.92
C ALA A 100 -10.38 -23.05 22.29
N GLN A 101 -9.25 -22.79 21.62
CA GLN A 101 -8.38 -23.84 21.09
C GLN A 101 -7.80 -24.71 22.21
N PHE A 102 -7.42 -24.11 23.34
CA PHE A 102 -6.89 -24.85 24.48
C PHE A 102 -7.96 -25.65 25.23
N GLU A 103 -9.20 -25.16 25.37
CA GLU A 103 -10.33 -25.94 25.88
C GLU A 103 -10.66 -27.13 24.98
N LEU A 104 -10.59 -26.97 23.66
CA LEU A 104 -10.78 -28.08 22.72
C LEU A 104 -9.71 -29.16 22.93
N ILE A 105 -8.47 -28.74 23.15
CA ILE A 105 -7.35 -29.61 23.51
C ILE A 105 -7.58 -30.28 24.87
N LYS A 106 -8.03 -29.56 25.92
CA LYS A 106 -8.35 -30.13 27.23
C LYS A 106 -9.46 -31.16 27.12
N LEU A 107 -10.60 -30.83 26.50
CA LEU A 107 -11.72 -31.75 26.32
C LEU A 107 -11.29 -33.05 25.66
N LEU A 108 -10.49 -32.99 24.59
CA LEU A 108 -10.02 -34.20 23.89
C LEU A 108 -8.98 -35.03 24.67
N THR A 109 -8.32 -34.47 25.68
CA THR A 109 -7.21 -35.14 26.41
C THR A 109 -7.50 -35.45 27.88
N ALA A 110 -8.53 -34.85 28.47
CA ALA A 110 -8.82 -34.85 29.92
C ALA A 110 -8.72 -36.24 30.58
N GLY A 111 -9.30 -37.28 29.96
CA GLY A 111 -9.32 -38.63 30.53
C GLY A 111 -7.99 -39.39 30.48
N LYS A 112 -7.07 -39.05 29.55
CA LYS A 112 -5.82 -39.82 29.31
C LYS A 112 -4.54 -39.02 29.48
N LYS A 113 -4.62 -37.70 29.66
CA LYS A 113 -3.50 -36.75 29.85
C LYS A 113 -2.33 -37.01 28.89
N ASN A 114 -2.69 -37.25 27.63
CA ASN A 114 -1.88 -37.84 26.58
C ASN A 114 -1.29 -36.79 25.64
N ILE A 115 -0.92 -35.64 26.18
CA ILE A 115 -0.48 -34.48 25.41
C ILE A 115 1.04 -34.26 25.46
N THR A 116 1.58 -33.64 24.43
CA THR A 116 2.89 -33.01 24.43
C THR A 116 2.76 -31.67 23.73
N VAL A 117 3.42 -30.64 24.24
CA VAL A 117 3.54 -29.37 23.54
C VAL A 117 5.01 -29.13 23.22
N VAL A 118 5.27 -28.73 21.99
CA VAL A 118 6.43 -27.94 21.63
C VAL A 118 5.94 -26.50 21.69
N ALA A 119 5.83 -26.01 22.93
CA ALA A 119 6.29 -24.66 23.23
C ALA A 119 7.82 -24.73 23.33
N ASP A 120 8.44 -25.03 22.20
CA ASP A 120 9.63 -24.31 21.80
C ASP A 120 9.17 -23.44 20.64
N ASP A 121 9.88 -22.35 20.45
CA ASP A 121 9.98 -21.65 19.19
C ASP A 121 10.94 -22.38 18.18
N ASP A 122 10.84 -23.74 17.94
CA ASP A 122 11.51 -24.59 16.87
C ASP A 122 11.32 -26.17 16.98
N GLN A 123 11.90 -27.09 16.13
CA GLN A 123 11.75 -28.61 16.15
C GLN A 123 13.08 -29.49 16.25
N CYS A 124 13.09 -30.86 16.06
CA CYS A 124 14.24 -31.83 16.36
C CYS A 124 14.22 -33.39 15.92
N VAL A 125 15.40 -34.10 15.80
CA VAL A 125 15.73 -35.56 15.43
C VAL A 125 16.48 -36.45 16.49
N VAL A 126 16.25 -37.77 16.67
CA VAL A 126 16.76 -38.56 17.85
C VAL A 126 18.30 -38.69 18.09
N ARG A 127 18.68 -38.79 19.38
CA ARG A 127 20.01 -39.10 19.94
C ARG A 127 20.62 -40.40 19.41
N GLY A 128 21.95 -40.45 19.31
CA GLY A 128 22.71 -41.64 18.92
C GLY A 128 22.84 -41.82 17.40
N SER A 129 22.12 -41.02 16.62
CA SER A 129 22.25 -40.98 15.16
C SER A 129 23.68 -40.57 14.75
N LEU A 130 24.31 -41.32 13.86
CA LEU A 130 25.65 -41.10 13.33
C LEU A 130 25.59 -40.20 12.10
N ILE A 131 26.06 -38.97 12.23
CA ILE A 131 26.14 -37.98 11.16
C ILE A 131 27.47 -38.16 10.42
N GLU A 132 27.40 -38.23 9.09
CA GLU A 132 28.60 -38.29 8.24
C GLU A 132 29.24 -36.88 8.17
N THR A 133 30.48 -36.75 8.64
CA THR A 133 31.26 -35.51 8.56
C THR A 133 32.48 -35.67 7.66
N THR A 134 33.14 -34.56 7.32
CA THR A 134 34.42 -34.60 6.59
C THR A 134 35.54 -35.32 7.36
N LYS A 135 35.40 -35.49 8.68
CA LYS A 135 36.34 -36.20 9.57
C LYS A 135 35.82 -37.59 9.99
N GLY A 136 34.89 -38.18 9.24
CA GLY A 136 34.27 -39.48 9.55
C GLY A 136 32.91 -39.35 10.27
N ARG A 137 32.40 -40.46 10.80
CA ARG A 137 31.09 -40.53 11.48
C ARG A 137 31.18 -39.99 12.90
N LYS A 138 30.35 -39.02 13.25
CA LYS A 138 30.17 -38.50 14.63
C LYS A 138 28.75 -38.77 15.12
N LYS A 139 28.54 -38.95 16.43
CA LYS A 139 27.17 -38.99 17.01
C LYS A 139 26.55 -37.59 16.93
N ILE A 140 25.25 -37.49 16.68
CA ILE A 140 24.52 -36.21 16.56
C ILE A 140 24.67 -35.33 17.80
N GLU A 141 24.77 -35.93 18.99
CA GLU A 141 25.06 -35.22 20.24
C GLU A 141 26.47 -34.62 20.37
N SER A 142 27.42 -34.99 19.49
CA SER A 142 28.77 -34.40 19.44
C SER A 142 29.00 -33.51 18.21
N ILE A 143 27.98 -33.32 17.37
CA ILE A 143 27.96 -32.30 16.31
C ILE A 143 27.80 -30.91 16.95
N LYS A 144 28.62 -29.96 16.52
CA LYS A 144 28.57 -28.56 16.97
C LYS A 144 28.32 -27.62 15.79
N ARG A 145 27.83 -26.41 16.09
CA ARG A 145 27.80 -25.30 15.14
C ARG A 145 29.20 -25.10 14.53
N GLY A 146 29.27 -24.96 13.21
CA GLY A 146 30.52 -24.89 12.46
C GLY A 146 31.09 -26.22 11.97
N ASP A 147 30.66 -27.39 12.48
CA ASP A 147 31.08 -28.69 11.93
C ASP A 147 30.69 -28.80 10.44
N LEU A 148 31.55 -29.46 9.67
CA LEU A 148 31.34 -29.72 8.24
C LEU A 148 30.74 -31.11 8.05
N VAL A 149 29.45 -31.15 7.70
CA VAL A 149 28.70 -32.39 7.44
C VAL A 149 28.65 -32.69 5.94
N LEU A 150 28.54 -33.97 5.61
CA LEU A 150 28.27 -34.41 4.25
C LEU A 150 26.79 -34.23 3.96
N THR A 151 26.50 -33.62 2.82
CA THR A 151 25.15 -33.27 2.37
C THR A 151 24.94 -33.77 0.96
N ALA A 152 23.70 -34.04 0.58
CA ALA A 152 23.40 -34.30 -0.81
C ALA A 152 23.20 -32.97 -1.55
N VAL A 153 23.72 -32.90 -2.78
CA VAL A 153 23.70 -31.70 -3.63
C VAL A 153 23.18 -32.01 -5.05
N GLY A 154 22.40 -33.07 -5.15
CA GLY A 154 21.68 -33.47 -6.37
C GLY A 154 22.48 -34.23 -7.42
N LYS A 155 21.76 -34.89 -8.33
CA LYS A 155 22.29 -35.75 -9.41
C LYS A 155 23.23 -36.85 -8.89
N SER A 156 22.92 -37.46 -7.73
CA SER A 156 23.75 -38.48 -7.05
C SER A 156 25.08 -37.98 -6.45
N HIS A 157 25.32 -36.66 -6.40
CA HIS A 157 26.54 -36.09 -5.83
C HIS A 157 26.39 -35.76 -4.34
N ILE A 158 27.48 -35.98 -3.61
CA ILE A 158 27.68 -35.52 -2.24
C ILE A 158 28.46 -34.20 -2.28
N GLY A 159 28.04 -33.25 -1.45
CA GLY A 159 28.76 -32.01 -1.15
C GLY A 159 29.11 -31.94 0.34
N ILE A 160 29.66 -30.80 0.73
CA ILE A 160 29.99 -30.46 2.12
C ILE A 160 29.22 -29.18 2.45
N SER A 161 28.55 -29.14 3.60
CA SER A 161 27.89 -27.93 4.11
C SER A 161 28.17 -27.76 5.59
N ARG A 162 28.03 -26.53 6.08
CA ARG A 162 28.25 -26.19 7.49
C ARG A 162 26.97 -26.33 8.29
N VAL A 163 27.09 -26.89 9.50
CA VAL A 163 26.02 -26.86 10.51
C VAL A 163 25.90 -25.43 11.05
N LYS A 164 24.80 -24.75 10.74
CA LYS A 164 24.50 -23.37 11.14
C LYS A 164 24.01 -23.30 12.58
N ASN A 165 23.17 -24.24 13.01
CA ASN A 165 22.65 -24.37 14.38
C ASN A 165 22.43 -25.84 14.74
N VAL A 166 22.47 -26.15 16.05
CA VAL A 166 22.17 -27.47 16.62
C VAL A 166 21.15 -27.28 17.74
N PHE A 167 19.94 -27.80 17.54
CA PHE A 167 18.85 -27.77 18.52
C PHE A 167 18.86 -29.06 19.34
N LYS A 168 18.25 -29.08 20.53
CA LYS A 168 18.23 -30.27 21.40
C LYS A 168 17.11 -30.24 22.44
N ARG A 169 16.22 -31.24 22.46
CA ARG A 169 15.13 -31.39 23.45
C ARG A 169 14.91 -32.86 23.86
N LYS A 170 14.27 -33.13 24.99
CA LYS A 170 13.84 -34.47 25.42
C LYS A 170 12.32 -34.58 25.31
N LYS A 171 11.82 -35.33 24.32
CA LYS A 171 10.39 -35.42 23.97
C LYS A 171 9.93 -36.89 23.99
N LYS A 172 8.66 -37.14 24.31
CA LYS A 172 7.99 -38.42 24.04
C LYS A 172 7.41 -38.33 22.63
N ALA A 173 7.81 -39.21 21.73
CA ALA A 173 7.42 -39.12 20.32
C ALA A 173 7.22 -40.52 19.72
N ARG A 174 6.39 -40.59 18.67
CA ARG A 174 6.29 -41.75 17.77
C ARG A 174 7.58 -41.80 16.94
N LEU A 175 8.37 -42.85 17.14
CA LEU A 175 9.63 -43.06 16.45
C LEU A 175 9.46 -44.13 15.38
N LEU A 176 9.81 -43.79 14.15
CA LEU A 176 9.83 -44.71 13.02
C LEU A 176 11.28 -45.05 12.70
N THR A 177 11.61 -46.34 12.80
CA THR A 177 12.92 -46.89 12.45
C THR A 177 12.83 -47.60 11.12
N PHE A 178 13.41 -47.01 10.09
CA PHE A 178 13.48 -47.56 8.74
C PHE A 178 14.75 -48.40 8.60
N GLN A 179 14.61 -49.62 8.08
CA GLN A 179 15.75 -50.46 7.68
C GLN A 179 15.71 -50.70 6.16
N THR A 180 16.86 -50.49 5.50
CA THR A 180 17.00 -50.69 4.05
C THR A 180 17.64 -52.05 3.68
N GLU A 181 17.55 -52.48 2.42
CA GLU A 181 18.15 -53.73 1.91
C GLU A 181 19.66 -53.79 2.18
N SER A 182 20.38 -52.67 2.03
CA SER A 182 21.82 -52.57 2.34
C SER A 182 22.14 -52.45 3.85
N GLY A 183 21.16 -52.66 4.73
CA GLY A 183 21.36 -52.73 6.19
C GLY A 183 21.37 -51.39 6.94
N ASN A 184 21.21 -50.24 6.27
CA ASN A 184 21.15 -48.94 6.94
C ASN A 184 19.90 -48.84 7.81
N LYS A 185 20.05 -48.31 9.03
CA LYS A 185 18.95 -48.14 10.01
C LYS A 185 18.90 -46.70 10.49
N ILE A 186 17.84 -45.97 10.16
CA ILE A 186 17.62 -44.59 10.65
C ILE A 186 16.34 -44.53 11.48
N THR A 187 16.38 -43.84 12.62
CA THR A 187 15.23 -43.60 13.49
C THR A 187 14.91 -42.13 13.51
N VAL A 188 13.66 -41.76 13.22
CA VAL A 188 13.19 -40.36 13.21
C VAL A 188 11.82 -40.25 13.88
N THR A 189 11.38 -39.04 14.20
CA THR A 189 9.99 -38.78 14.61
C THR A 189 9.05 -38.90 13.40
N SER A 190 7.78 -39.22 13.64
CA SER A 190 6.72 -39.31 12.59
C SER A 190 6.69 -38.08 11.67
N GLU A 191 6.77 -36.88 12.25
CA GLU A 191 6.66 -35.59 11.53
C GLU A 191 7.94 -35.18 10.79
N HIS A 192 9.05 -35.88 11.00
CA HIS A 192 10.33 -35.49 10.40
C HIS A 192 10.27 -35.64 8.87
N LYS A 193 10.58 -34.57 8.14
CA LYS A 193 10.62 -34.57 6.67
C LYS A 193 11.72 -35.52 6.17
N MET A 194 11.30 -36.62 5.55
CA MET A 194 12.14 -37.61 4.89
C MET A 194 12.16 -37.38 3.37
N PHE A 195 13.29 -37.71 2.75
CA PHE A 195 13.39 -37.85 1.31
C PHE A 195 13.08 -39.29 0.90
N CYS A 196 12.08 -39.49 0.04
CA CYS A 196 11.57 -40.81 -0.31
C CYS A 196 11.31 -40.93 -1.82
N TYR A 197 11.94 -41.89 -2.51
CA TYR A 197 11.60 -42.24 -3.89
C TYR A 197 10.51 -43.32 -3.91
N VAL A 198 9.40 -43.01 -4.61
CA VAL A 198 8.30 -43.94 -4.85
C VAL A 198 8.47 -44.56 -6.25
N PRO A 199 8.55 -45.89 -6.38
CA PRO A 199 8.79 -46.53 -7.67
C PRO A 199 7.60 -46.35 -8.62
N VAL A 200 7.89 -46.01 -9.88
CA VAL A 200 6.90 -45.78 -10.95
C VAL A 200 6.58 -47.04 -11.77
N ARG A 201 7.38 -48.09 -11.57
CA ARG A 201 7.19 -49.50 -11.95
C ARG A 201 7.94 -50.37 -10.91
N PRO A 202 7.54 -51.63 -10.65
CA PRO A 202 8.34 -52.53 -9.83
C PRO A 202 9.64 -52.86 -10.58
N VAL A 203 10.78 -52.72 -9.92
CA VAL A 203 12.06 -53.16 -10.48
C VAL A 203 12.23 -54.65 -10.15
N GLY A 204 12.09 -55.52 -11.16
CA GLY A 204 12.16 -56.98 -11.02
C GLY A 204 10.79 -57.68 -11.13
N LYS A 205 10.78 -59.02 -11.03
CA LYS A 205 9.55 -59.84 -11.02
C LYS A 205 8.58 -59.30 -9.95
N ARG A 206 7.34 -58.99 -10.36
CA ARG A 206 6.19 -58.45 -9.57
C ARG A 206 6.48 -58.28 -8.07
N SER A 207 6.62 -57.03 -7.59
CA SER A 207 6.82 -56.77 -6.17
C SER A 207 5.70 -57.37 -5.32
N LYS A 208 6.04 -58.30 -4.42
CA LYS A 208 5.16 -58.91 -3.41
C LYS A 208 4.79 -57.91 -2.29
N ILE A 209 4.42 -56.68 -2.66
CA ILE A 209 3.99 -55.63 -1.74
C ILE A 209 2.67 -55.07 -2.25
N TYR A 210 1.68 -55.03 -1.38
CA TYR A 210 0.33 -54.55 -1.65
C TYR A 210 0.08 -53.30 -0.83
N TYR A 211 -0.14 -52.18 -1.52
CA TYR A 211 -0.46 -50.89 -0.93
C TYR A 211 -1.97 -50.73 -0.85
N VAL A 212 -2.47 -50.42 0.35
CA VAL A 212 -3.79 -49.81 0.51
C VAL A 212 -3.62 -48.32 0.27
N TYR A 213 -4.42 -47.73 -0.61
CA TYR A 213 -4.29 -46.34 -1.04
C TYR A 213 -5.61 -45.59 -1.05
N LEU A 214 -5.48 -44.28 -0.90
CA LEU A 214 -6.49 -43.29 -1.20
C LEU A 214 -6.16 -42.62 -2.54
N MET A 215 -7.15 -42.51 -3.41
CA MET A 215 -7.04 -41.82 -4.70
C MET A 215 -8.01 -40.65 -4.72
N TRP A 216 -7.50 -39.46 -5.05
CA TRP A 216 -8.27 -38.22 -5.04
C TRP A 216 -8.55 -37.72 -6.46
N ARG A 217 -9.73 -37.17 -6.64
CA ARG A 217 -10.18 -36.51 -7.86
C ARG A 217 -10.87 -35.18 -7.50
N LYS A 218 -10.39 -34.07 -8.05
CA LYS A 218 -10.80 -32.69 -7.68
C LYS A 218 -12.31 -32.46 -7.73
N ASP A 219 -13.02 -33.11 -8.66
CA ASP A 219 -14.47 -32.99 -8.84
C ASP A 219 -15.33 -34.03 -8.11
N LEU A 220 -14.74 -35.04 -7.44
CA LEU A 220 -15.48 -36.13 -6.77
C LEU A 220 -14.97 -36.51 -5.36
N GLY A 221 -13.84 -35.99 -4.91
CA GLY A 221 -13.26 -36.35 -3.61
C GLY A 221 -12.41 -37.62 -3.64
N TRP A 222 -12.52 -38.47 -2.63
CA TRP A 222 -11.59 -39.58 -2.37
C TRP A 222 -12.22 -40.97 -2.47
N ARG A 223 -11.43 -41.93 -2.94
CA ARG A 223 -11.77 -43.35 -2.91
C ARG A 223 -10.64 -44.21 -2.36
N LEU A 224 -10.97 -45.34 -1.78
CA LEU A 224 -10.02 -46.34 -1.27
C LEU A 224 -9.72 -47.40 -2.34
N GLY A 225 -8.59 -48.10 -2.22
CA GLY A 225 -8.27 -49.25 -3.07
C GLY A 225 -7.05 -50.05 -2.62
N VAL A 226 -6.90 -51.28 -3.10
CA VAL A 226 -5.63 -52.04 -3.07
C VAL A 226 -4.94 -52.05 -4.43
N THR A 227 -3.60 -51.94 -4.43
CA THR A 227 -2.76 -52.15 -5.60
C THR A 227 -1.33 -52.54 -5.22
N ASN A 228 -0.62 -53.23 -6.10
CA ASN A 228 0.81 -53.48 -5.98
C ASN A 228 1.70 -52.37 -6.59
N ASP A 229 1.11 -51.41 -7.32
CA ASP A 229 1.82 -50.25 -7.88
C ASP A 229 0.92 -49.00 -7.92
N LEU A 230 1.22 -48.05 -7.03
CA LEU A 230 0.48 -46.78 -6.88
C LEU A 230 0.48 -45.95 -8.17
N ALA A 231 1.61 -45.91 -8.89
CA ALA A 231 1.77 -45.05 -10.06
C ALA A 231 1.06 -45.63 -11.30
N VAL A 232 1.17 -46.95 -11.52
CA VAL A 232 0.40 -47.66 -12.55
C VAL A 232 -1.09 -47.59 -12.26
N ARG A 233 -1.50 -47.77 -11.00
CA ARG A 233 -2.91 -47.69 -10.61
C ARG A 233 -3.56 -46.34 -10.89
N LEU A 234 -2.85 -45.24 -10.63
CA LEU A 234 -3.32 -43.89 -10.99
C LEU A 234 -3.32 -43.67 -12.51
N LYS A 235 -2.32 -44.20 -13.25
CA LYS A 235 -2.28 -44.12 -14.73
C LYS A 235 -3.39 -44.90 -15.43
N LEU A 236 -3.87 -46.00 -14.83
CA LEU A 236 -5.04 -46.76 -15.28
C LEU A 236 -6.37 -46.03 -14.98
N GLU A 237 -6.34 -44.93 -14.24
CA GLU A 237 -7.51 -44.19 -13.79
C GLU A 237 -7.32 -42.68 -13.99
N ARG A 238 -6.93 -42.31 -15.22
CA ARG A 238 -6.51 -40.96 -15.63
C ARG A 238 -7.43 -39.80 -15.20
N SER A 239 -8.69 -40.12 -14.92
CA SER A 239 -9.68 -39.18 -14.39
C SER A 239 -9.35 -38.61 -13.00
N ALA A 240 -8.55 -39.31 -12.20
CA ALA A 240 -8.10 -38.91 -10.86
C ALA A 240 -6.74 -38.21 -10.89
N ASP A 241 -6.45 -37.40 -9.87
CA ASP A 241 -5.34 -36.45 -9.88
C ASP A 241 -4.11 -36.94 -9.11
N LYS A 242 -4.32 -37.43 -7.88
CA LYS A 242 -3.25 -37.91 -6.97
C LYS A 242 -3.63 -39.19 -6.25
N VAL A 243 -2.62 -39.92 -5.79
CA VAL A 243 -2.74 -41.13 -4.98
C VAL A 243 -1.79 -41.10 -3.78
N LEU A 244 -2.30 -41.53 -2.64
CA LEU A 244 -1.64 -41.59 -1.34
C LEU A 244 -1.76 -43.02 -0.81
N GLY A 245 -0.66 -43.75 -0.69
CA GLY A 245 -0.60 -45.00 0.05
C GLY A 245 -0.76 -44.74 1.55
N LEU A 246 -1.58 -45.56 2.21
CA LEU A 246 -1.82 -45.53 3.65
C LEU A 246 -0.91 -46.51 4.39
N ARG A 247 -0.84 -47.75 3.89
CA ARG A 247 -0.06 -48.87 4.43
C ARG A 247 0.36 -49.81 3.30
N ALA A 248 1.39 -50.60 3.57
CA ALA A 248 1.97 -51.57 2.65
C ALA A 248 2.10 -52.93 3.36
N PHE A 249 1.64 -53.99 2.70
CA PHE A 249 1.53 -55.35 3.23
C PHE A 249 2.27 -56.35 2.33
N LYS A 250 2.62 -57.53 2.86
CA LYS A 250 3.29 -58.59 2.09
C LYS A 250 2.31 -59.49 1.35
N THR A 251 1.07 -59.61 1.84
CA THR A 251 0.00 -60.41 1.25
C THR A 251 -1.11 -59.51 0.72
N GLU A 252 -1.84 -59.96 -0.31
CA GLU A 252 -3.04 -59.22 -0.76
C GLU A 252 -4.15 -59.29 0.30
N GLN A 253 -4.27 -60.42 1.01
CA GLN A 253 -5.29 -60.64 2.03
C GLN A 253 -5.23 -59.60 3.16
N GLU A 254 -4.04 -59.30 3.71
CA GLU A 254 -3.87 -58.23 4.71
C GLU A 254 -4.26 -56.85 4.17
N ALA A 255 -3.89 -56.56 2.91
CA ALA A 255 -4.24 -55.29 2.27
C ALA A 255 -5.75 -55.17 2.01
N ARG A 256 -6.40 -56.25 1.57
CA ARG A 256 -7.85 -56.33 1.37
C ARG A 256 -8.61 -56.27 2.69
N TYR A 257 -8.08 -56.86 3.75
CA TYR A 257 -8.61 -56.70 5.09
C TYR A 257 -8.59 -55.22 5.51
N LEU A 258 -7.46 -54.51 5.40
CA LEU A 258 -7.43 -53.09 5.76
C LEU A 258 -8.27 -52.23 4.81
N GLU A 259 -8.35 -52.54 3.50
CA GLU A 259 -9.27 -51.89 2.55
C GLU A 259 -10.72 -52.04 3.00
N THR A 260 -11.20 -53.27 3.20
CA THR A 260 -12.59 -53.55 3.59
C THR A 260 -12.90 -52.97 4.98
N TYR A 261 -12.01 -53.17 5.96
CA TYR A 261 -12.15 -52.60 7.30
C TYR A 261 -12.24 -51.07 7.26
N SER A 262 -11.39 -50.40 6.48
CA SER A 262 -11.40 -48.93 6.39
C SER A 262 -12.59 -48.40 5.56
N SER A 263 -12.98 -49.12 4.52
CA SER A 263 -14.18 -48.85 3.73
C SER A 263 -15.43 -48.87 4.61
N LEU A 264 -15.62 -49.93 5.41
CA LEU A 264 -16.76 -50.10 6.30
C LEU A 264 -16.69 -49.15 7.51
N LYS A 265 -15.54 -49.06 8.21
CA LYS A 265 -15.40 -48.26 9.44
C LYS A 265 -15.51 -46.75 9.19
N TYR A 266 -14.94 -46.26 8.09
CA TYR A 266 -14.93 -44.82 7.79
C TYR A 266 -15.88 -44.44 6.66
N GLY A 267 -16.57 -45.40 6.02
CA GLY A 267 -17.53 -45.15 4.96
C GLY A 267 -16.91 -44.59 3.67
N ILE A 268 -15.71 -45.04 3.28
CA ILE A 268 -14.98 -44.53 2.12
C ILE A 268 -15.18 -45.48 0.93
N PRO A 269 -15.71 -45.01 -0.22
CA PRO A 269 -16.05 -45.87 -1.34
C PRO A 269 -14.79 -46.49 -1.99
N THR A 270 -14.92 -47.74 -2.44
CA THR A 270 -13.90 -48.46 -3.25
C THR A 270 -14.18 -48.38 -4.76
N VAL A 271 -15.37 -47.90 -5.15
CA VAL A 271 -15.86 -47.81 -6.54
C VAL A 271 -14.95 -46.92 -7.39
N CYS A 272 -14.49 -47.40 -8.55
CA CYS A 272 -13.57 -46.64 -9.40
C CYS A 272 -14.22 -45.42 -10.06
N PHE A 273 -13.45 -44.35 -10.27
CA PHE A 273 -13.90 -43.09 -10.91
C PHE A 273 -14.14 -43.18 -12.43
N MET A 274 -13.87 -44.33 -13.05
CA MET A 274 -14.03 -44.58 -14.48
C MET A 274 -14.73 -45.92 -14.70
N LYS A 275 -15.60 -45.97 -15.73
CA LYS A 275 -16.29 -47.18 -16.19
C LYS A 275 -15.29 -48.31 -16.48
N ARG A 276 -15.65 -49.52 -16.05
CA ARG A 276 -14.92 -50.78 -16.27
C ARG A 276 -15.93 -51.86 -16.68
N LYS A 277 -15.50 -52.93 -17.38
CA LYS A 277 -16.34 -54.12 -17.57
C LYS A 277 -16.82 -54.61 -16.20
N GLY A 278 -18.13 -54.85 -16.06
CA GLY A 278 -18.77 -55.27 -14.80
C GLY A 278 -19.07 -54.16 -13.77
N LEU A 279 -18.80 -52.87 -14.07
CA LEU A 279 -19.13 -51.77 -13.16
C LEU A 279 -20.49 -51.15 -13.53
N PHE A 280 -21.51 -51.34 -12.69
CA PHE A 280 -22.87 -50.83 -12.91
C PHE A 280 -23.06 -49.36 -12.52
N VAL A 281 -22.41 -48.91 -11.45
CA VAL A 281 -22.47 -47.51 -10.98
C VAL A 281 -21.48 -46.67 -11.78
N VAL A 282 -22.00 -45.93 -12.78
CA VAL A 282 -21.21 -45.12 -13.71
C VAL A 282 -21.81 -43.72 -13.90
N ASP A 283 -21.01 -42.81 -14.47
CA ASP A 283 -21.40 -41.49 -14.95
C ASP A 283 -22.29 -40.70 -13.96
N LYS A 284 -23.56 -40.42 -14.27
CA LYS A 284 -24.45 -39.63 -13.39
C LYS A 284 -24.65 -40.29 -12.02
N VAL A 285 -24.85 -41.61 -11.97
CA VAL A 285 -25.07 -42.36 -10.72
C VAL A 285 -23.79 -42.39 -9.88
N LEU A 286 -22.63 -42.49 -10.54
CA LEU A 286 -21.33 -42.38 -9.89
C LEU A 286 -21.10 -40.99 -9.28
N ARG A 287 -21.50 -39.90 -9.96
CA ARG A 287 -21.42 -38.55 -9.35
C ARG A 287 -22.32 -38.45 -8.13
N LYS A 288 -23.57 -38.91 -8.23
CA LYS A 288 -24.53 -38.93 -7.10
C LYS A 288 -23.95 -39.66 -5.88
N LEU A 289 -23.42 -40.87 -6.06
CA LEU A 289 -22.78 -41.65 -5.00
C LEU A 289 -21.64 -40.88 -4.30
N TYR A 290 -20.79 -40.18 -5.06
CA TYR A 290 -19.67 -39.42 -4.48
C TYR A 290 -20.09 -38.06 -3.90
N GLN A 291 -21.23 -37.50 -4.30
CA GLN A 291 -21.80 -36.27 -3.73
C GLN A 291 -22.57 -36.54 -2.42
N GLU A 292 -23.21 -37.71 -2.29
CA GLU A 292 -23.91 -38.14 -1.05
C GLU A 292 -22.94 -38.63 0.04
N LEU A 293 -21.68 -38.90 -0.30
CA LEU A 293 -20.64 -39.34 0.63
C LEU A 293 -19.62 -38.22 0.85
N ASP A 294 -19.57 -37.63 2.05
CA ASP A 294 -18.44 -36.77 2.45
C ASP A 294 -17.16 -37.60 2.59
N THR A 295 -16.49 -37.81 1.46
CA THR A 295 -15.25 -38.57 1.38
C THR A 295 -14.06 -37.80 1.96
N GLU A 296 -14.13 -36.47 2.11
CA GLU A 296 -13.03 -35.62 2.58
C GLU A 296 -12.87 -35.71 4.10
N GLU A 297 -13.94 -35.54 4.89
CA GLU A 297 -13.86 -35.72 6.35
C GLU A 297 -13.63 -37.17 6.77
N ARG A 298 -14.23 -38.12 6.05
CA ARG A 298 -14.01 -39.57 6.28
C ARG A 298 -12.54 -39.94 6.09
N VAL A 299 -11.91 -39.39 5.04
CA VAL A 299 -10.47 -39.57 4.80
C VAL A 299 -9.60 -38.83 5.81
N LYS A 300 -9.96 -37.60 6.22
CA LYS A 300 -9.26 -36.90 7.32
C LYS A 300 -9.25 -37.72 8.62
N ARG A 301 -10.36 -38.37 8.96
CA ARG A 301 -10.43 -39.30 10.11
C ARG A 301 -9.53 -40.53 9.92
N LEU A 302 -9.64 -41.26 8.80
CA LEU A 302 -8.78 -42.42 8.51
C LEU A 302 -7.28 -42.07 8.55
N CYS A 303 -6.88 -40.94 7.96
CA CYS A 303 -5.50 -40.50 7.94
C CYS A 303 -5.01 -40.01 9.32
N LYS A 304 -5.86 -39.42 10.15
CA LYS A 304 -5.51 -39.07 11.55
C LYS A 304 -5.35 -40.33 12.41
N ASP A 305 -6.20 -41.34 12.24
CA ASP A 305 -6.12 -42.62 12.96
C ASP A 305 -4.89 -43.45 12.56
N LEU A 306 -4.50 -43.40 11.28
CA LEU A 306 -3.29 -44.02 10.77
C LEU A 306 -2.04 -43.15 10.94
N ASP A 307 -2.17 -41.92 11.43
CA ASP A 307 -1.13 -40.90 11.48
C ASP A 307 -0.36 -40.83 10.15
N VAL A 308 -1.06 -40.34 9.11
CA VAL A 308 -0.59 -40.14 7.72
C VAL A 308 -1.02 -38.74 7.28
N ASN A 309 -0.10 -37.94 6.76
CA ASN A 309 -0.37 -36.56 6.38
C ASN A 309 -0.92 -36.45 4.93
N LEU A 310 -2.18 -36.02 4.81
CA LEU A 310 -2.92 -35.93 3.53
C LEU A 310 -2.33 -34.98 2.49
N ASN A 311 -1.50 -34.02 2.92
CA ASN A 311 -0.88 -33.05 2.02
C ASN A 311 0.32 -33.63 1.22
N PHE A 312 0.81 -34.82 1.57
CA PHE A 312 1.99 -35.44 0.97
C PHE A 312 1.66 -36.75 0.25
N HIS A 313 1.14 -36.64 -0.97
CA HIS A 313 0.83 -37.79 -1.83
C HIS A 313 2.09 -38.52 -2.34
N HIS A 314 1.93 -39.78 -2.74
CA HIS A 314 3.02 -40.62 -3.26
C HIS A 314 3.19 -40.52 -4.77
N TYR A 315 2.11 -40.26 -5.49
CA TYR A 315 2.15 -40.02 -6.92
C TYR A 315 1.01 -39.10 -7.36
N CYS A 316 1.30 -38.19 -8.29
CA CYS A 316 0.33 -37.31 -8.92
C CYS A 316 0.59 -37.34 -10.42
N LEU A 317 -0.45 -37.46 -11.24
CA LEU A 317 -0.31 -37.41 -12.69
C LEU A 317 0.23 -36.06 -13.15
N ASP A 318 0.88 -36.07 -14.30
CA ASP A 318 1.41 -34.84 -14.92
C ASP A 318 0.27 -33.90 -15.36
N ALA A 319 0.63 -32.65 -15.65
CA ALA A 319 -0.31 -31.64 -16.12
C ALA A 319 -0.98 -32.05 -17.45
N VAL A 320 -2.28 -31.80 -17.56
CA VAL A 320 -3.13 -32.18 -18.70
C VAL A 320 -4.15 -31.07 -18.96
N THR A 321 -4.37 -30.77 -20.24
CA THR A 321 -5.30 -29.76 -20.74
C THR A 321 -6.03 -30.32 -21.99
N ARG A 322 -6.57 -31.54 -21.88
CA ARG A 322 -7.25 -32.25 -22.98
C ARG A 322 -8.70 -32.50 -22.62
N GLY A 323 -9.62 -31.98 -23.44
CA GLY A 323 -11.06 -31.90 -23.12
C GLY A 323 -11.32 -30.98 -21.94
N ASN A 324 -12.50 -31.11 -21.31
CA ASN A 324 -12.95 -30.27 -20.19
C ASN A 324 -12.24 -30.61 -18.85
N LYS A 325 -10.96 -30.96 -18.87
CA LYS A 325 -10.16 -31.31 -17.68
C LYS A 325 -8.80 -30.61 -17.70
N VAL A 326 -8.65 -29.68 -16.75
CA VAL A 326 -7.41 -28.95 -16.47
C VAL A 326 -6.79 -29.49 -15.18
N ARG A 327 -5.55 -29.98 -15.26
CA ARG A 327 -4.73 -30.38 -14.11
C ARG A 327 -3.42 -29.63 -14.12
N ILE A 328 -3.11 -28.96 -13.01
CA ILE A 328 -1.94 -28.11 -12.86
C ILE A 328 -1.04 -28.69 -11.78
N LYS A 329 0.27 -28.78 -12.06
CA LYS A 329 1.26 -29.40 -11.18
C LYS A 329 2.45 -28.48 -10.98
N ILE A 330 2.73 -28.15 -9.72
CA ILE A 330 3.79 -27.23 -9.29
C ILE A 330 4.89 -28.06 -8.65
N ASN A 331 6.08 -28.08 -9.25
CA ASN A 331 7.20 -28.88 -8.74
C ASN A 331 8.23 -27.98 -8.08
N VAL A 332 8.49 -28.17 -6.78
CA VAL A 332 9.58 -27.48 -6.06
C VAL A 332 10.77 -28.42 -5.95
N TYR A 333 11.86 -28.14 -6.67
CA TYR A 333 13.09 -28.92 -6.67
C TYR A 333 14.13 -28.31 -5.71
N LEU A 334 14.46 -29.01 -4.62
CA LEU A 334 15.59 -28.67 -3.77
C LEU A 334 16.92 -28.99 -4.47
N CYS A 335 17.95 -28.18 -4.16
CA CYS A 335 19.34 -28.33 -4.62
C CYS A 335 19.47 -28.68 -6.11
N TYR A 336 18.68 -27.98 -6.93
CA TYR A 336 18.81 -27.91 -8.37
C TYR A 336 20.16 -27.31 -8.78
N ARG A 337 20.75 -27.88 -9.85
CA ARG A 337 22.04 -27.47 -10.41
C ARG A 337 21.93 -27.28 -11.92
N LYS A 338 22.09 -26.03 -12.37
CA LYS A 338 21.98 -25.60 -13.78
C LYS A 338 22.98 -26.32 -14.70
N TYR A 339 24.20 -26.55 -14.23
CA TYR A 339 25.32 -27.05 -15.05
C TYR A 339 25.36 -28.59 -15.18
N ILE A 340 25.81 -29.05 -16.35
CA ILE A 340 26.34 -30.41 -16.56
C ILE A 340 27.79 -30.37 -16.09
N SER A 341 28.05 -30.72 -14.84
CA SER A 341 29.43 -30.87 -14.38
C SER A 341 30.08 -32.04 -15.10
N LYS A 342 31.05 -31.77 -16.00
CA LYS A 342 32.02 -32.75 -16.55
C LYS A 342 32.94 -33.37 -15.48
N ILE A 343 32.60 -33.23 -14.20
CA ILE A 343 33.37 -33.71 -13.06
C ILE A 343 33.29 -35.24 -13.01
N ARG A 344 34.44 -35.90 -12.84
CA ARG A 344 34.56 -37.36 -12.74
C ARG A 344 33.55 -37.92 -11.71
N LYS A 345 32.88 -39.02 -12.08
CA LYS A 345 32.04 -39.81 -11.17
C LYS A 345 32.82 -40.11 -9.86
N ASN A 346 32.15 -40.15 -8.72
CA ASN A 346 32.70 -40.45 -7.37
C ASN A 346 33.64 -39.41 -6.72
N LYS A 347 33.62 -38.12 -7.11
CA LYS A 347 34.22 -37.04 -6.29
C LYS A 347 33.19 -36.27 -5.46
N ILE A 348 33.50 -36.03 -4.18
CA ILE A 348 32.76 -35.09 -3.32
C ILE A 348 32.96 -33.68 -3.85
N LEU A 349 31.86 -32.92 -4.00
CA LEU A 349 31.91 -31.55 -4.50
C LEU A 349 32.21 -30.58 -3.35
N LYS A 350 33.36 -29.91 -3.42
CA LYS A 350 33.66 -28.75 -2.59
C LYS A 350 32.92 -27.54 -3.17
N ASN A 351 32.13 -26.84 -2.36
CA ASN A 351 31.37 -25.63 -2.70
C ASN A 351 30.55 -25.69 -4.02
N PRO A 352 29.63 -26.66 -4.20
CA PRO A 352 28.72 -26.66 -5.35
C PRO A 352 27.78 -25.45 -5.28
N SER A 353 27.54 -24.80 -6.41
CA SER A 353 26.46 -23.80 -6.53
C SER A 353 25.12 -24.52 -6.44
N ILE A 354 24.41 -24.25 -5.34
CA ILE A 354 23.13 -24.83 -4.96
C ILE A 354 22.04 -23.78 -5.19
N LEU A 355 21.01 -24.15 -5.94
CA LEU A 355 19.79 -23.37 -6.11
C LEU A 355 18.59 -24.27 -5.79
N HIS A 356 17.48 -23.69 -5.37
CA HIS A 356 16.17 -24.31 -5.31
C HIS A 356 15.36 -23.80 -6.52
N ARG A 357 14.47 -24.64 -7.08
CA ARG A 357 13.78 -24.33 -8.34
C ARG A 357 12.30 -24.72 -8.32
N LEU A 358 11.43 -23.74 -8.46
CA LEU A 358 10.02 -23.94 -8.79
C LEU A 358 9.86 -24.13 -10.32
N LEU A 359 9.13 -25.17 -10.71
CA LEU A 359 8.84 -25.52 -12.10
C LEU A 359 7.37 -25.92 -12.26
N LEU A 360 6.62 -25.13 -13.04
CA LEU A 360 5.28 -25.45 -13.52
C LEU A 360 5.28 -25.38 -15.04
N GLU A 361 4.59 -26.32 -15.69
CA GLU A 361 4.34 -26.34 -17.13
C GLU A 361 2.85 -26.55 -17.38
N THR A 362 2.24 -25.69 -18.18
CA THR A 362 0.81 -25.78 -18.53
C THR A 362 0.54 -25.18 -19.91
N SER A 363 -0.43 -25.76 -20.61
CA SER A 363 -0.98 -25.27 -21.88
C SER A 363 -2.39 -24.69 -21.71
N ASP A 364 -2.88 -24.58 -20.48
CA ASP A 364 -4.21 -24.06 -20.16
C ASP A 364 -4.21 -22.54 -20.19
N LYS A 365 -5.12 -21.93 -20.96
CA LYS A 365 -5.14 -20.48 -21.18
C LYS A 365 -5.43 -19.72 -19.89
N GLU A 366 -6.50 -20.10 -19.18
CA GLU A 366 -6.92 -19.47 -17.92
C GLU A 366 -5.80 -19.51 -16.87
N THR A 367 -5.11 -20.65 -16.73
CA THR A 367 -3.95 -20.77 -15.82
C THR A 367 -2.77 -19.90 -16.26
N VAL A 368 -2.50 -19.80 -17.57
CA VAL A 368 -1.41 -18.99 -18.13
C VAL A 368 -1.68 -17.50 -17.95
N GLU A 369 -2.93 -17.09 -18.12
CA GLU A 369 -3.42 -15.73 -17.90
C GLU A 369 -3.29 -15.37 -16.41
N LYS A 370 -3.90 -16.14 -15.49
CA LYS A 370 -3.77 -15.94 -14.03
C LYS A 370 -2.33 -15.85 -13.53
N LEU A 371 -1.42 -16.66 -14.09
CA LEU A 371 0.00 -16.60 -13.74
C LEU A 371 0.71 -15.36 -14.28
N ARG A 372 0.32 -14.85 -15.45
CA ARG A 372 0.88 -13.61 -16.02
C ARG A 372 0.37 -12.36 -15.29
N GLU A 373 -0.92 -12.33 -14.97
CA GLU A 373 -1.58 -11.30 -14.15
C GLU A 373 -0.91 -11.20 -12.78
N SER A 374 -0.66 -12.36 -12.15
CA SER A 374 0.13 -12.47 -10.91
C SER A 374 1.63 -12.12 -11.07
N GLY A 375 2.07 -11.61 -12.23
CA GLY A 375 3.43 -11.12 -12.48
C GLY A 375 4.49 -12.18 -12.79
N PHE A 376 4.12 -13.45 -13.05
CA PHE A 376 5.12 -14.50 -13.30
C PHE A 376 5.59 -14.57 -14.76
N ASN A 377 6.91 -14.51 -14.95
CA ASN A 377 7.52 -14.65 -16.27
C ASN A 377 7.43 -16.11 -16.79
N LEU A 378 6.61 -16.31 -17.82
CA LEU A 378 6.36 -17.61 -18.46
C LEU A 378 7.08 -17.74 -19.81
N LYS A 379 7.96 -18.74 -19.93
CA LYS A 379 8.67 -19.03 -21.21
C LYS A 379 7.93 -20.08 -22.02
N ARG A 380 7.93 -19.97 -23.36
CA ARG A 380 7.34 -20.99 -24.26
C ARG A 380 8.05 -22.35 -24.05
N ALA A 381 7.27 -23.43 -24.00
CA ALA A 381 7.76 -24.78 -23.77
C ALA A 381 7.10 -25.78 -24.74
N LYS A 382 7.55 -27.05 -24.73
CA LYS A 382 7.00 -28.10 -25.61
C LYS A 382 5.50 -28.38 -25.39
N LYS A 383 4.94 -27.97 -24.26
CA LYS A 383 3.51 -28.09 -23.91
C LYS A 383 3.01 -26.76 -23.32
N GLY A 384 2.81 -25.76 -24.19
CA GLY A 384 2.36 -24.43 -23.80
C GLY A 384 3.46 -23.58 -23.18
N TYR A 385 3.30 -23.20 -21.92
CA TYR A 385 4.15 -22.25 -21.21
C TYR A 385 4.70 -22.84 -19.90
N ARG A 386 5.89 -22.37 -19.53
CA ARG A 386 6.67 -22.82 -18.37
C ARG A 386 7.00 -21.66 -17.45
N LEU A 387 6.55 -21.76 -16.20
CA LEU A 387 7.13 -21.00 -15.08
C LEU A 387 8.36 -21.75 -14.59
N ASN A 388 9.52 -21.07 -14.57
CA ASN A 388 10.77 -21.64 -14.06
C ASN A 388 11.49 -20.59 -13.21
N TYR A 389 11.21 -20.60 -11.92
CA TYR A 389 11.78 -19.68 -10.93
C TYR A 389 12.87 -20.40 -10.13
N CYS A 390 14.02 -19.75 -9.93
CA CYS A 390 15.17 -20.32 -9.20
C CYS A 390 15.70 -19.31 -8.19
N SER A 391 15.91 -19.72 -6.94
CA SER A 391 16.52 -18.91 -5.88
C SER A 391 17.53 -19.74 -5.10
N SER A 392 18.55 -19.12 -4.51
CA SER A 392 19.44 -19.76 -3.53
C SER A 392 18.77 -19.94 -2.16
N ASP A 393 17.71 -19.18 -1.87
CA ASP A 393 16.90 -19.32 -0.67
C ASP A 393 15.70 -20.25 -0.92
N LEU A 394 15.53 -21.23 -0.02
CA LEU A 394 14.39 -22.16 -0.05
C LEU A 394 13.09 -21.45 0.38
N LYS A 395 13.13 -20.50 1.32
CA LYS A 395 11.92 -19.85 1.83
C LYS A 395 11.22 -19.04 0.74
N ASN A 396 11.96 -18.22 -0.01
CA ASN A 396 11.43 -17.53 -1.18
C ASN A 396 10.80 -18.50 -2.21
N ILE A 397 11.41 -19.68 -2.46
CA ILE A 397 10.81 -20.70 -3.32
C ILE A 397 9.50 -21.26 -2.73
N GLU A 398 9.41 -21.44 -1.41
CA GLU A 398 8.17 -21.87 -0.74
C GLU A 398 7.09 -20.80 -0.80
N ASP A 399 7.40 -19.54 -0.48
CA ASP A 399 6.46 -18.40 -0.53
C ASP A 399 5.88 -18.23 -1.95
N VAL A 400 6.73 -18.29 -2.98
CA VAL A 400 6.28 -18.27 -4.38
C VAL A 400 5.48 -19.53 -4.73
N ALA A 401 5.84 -20.71 -4.22
CA ALA A 401 5.09 -21.94 -4.44
C ALA A 401 3.68 -21.91 -3.86
N TYR A 402 3.49 -21.32 -2.67
CA TYR A 402 2.19 -21.15 -2.06
C TYR A 402 1.32 -20.15 -2.85
N LYS A 403 1.86 -18.99 -3.24
CA LYS A 403 1.15 -18.04 -4.12
C LYS A 403 0.71 -18.70 -5.43
N VAL A 404 1.63 -19.37 -6.13
CA VAL A 404 1.34 -20.11 -7.38
C VAL A 404 0.30 -21.22 -7.14
N LYS A 405 0.29 -21.88 -5.98
CA LYS A 405 -0.71 -22.89 -5.60
C LYS A 405 -2.10 -22.27 -5.40
N GLU A 406 -2.20 -21.14 -4.70
CA GLU A 406 -3.46 -20.44 -4.45
C GLU A 406 -4.10 -19.95 -5.76
N PHE A 407 -3.34 -19.25 -6.62
CA PHE A 407 -3.86 -18.73 -7.89
C PHE A 407 -4.29 -19.82 -8.88
N THR A 408 -3.57 -20.95 -8.93
CA THR A 408 -3.83 -22.02 -9.92
C THR A 408 -4.71 -23.15 -9.39
N GLY A 409 -4.95 -23.22 -8.08
CA GLY A 409 -5.53 -24.40 -7.43
C GLY A 409 -4.77 -25.69 -7.73
N GLY A 410 -3.46 -25.58 -8.02
CA GLY A 410 -2.60 -26.65 -8.51
C GLY A 410 -2.07 -27.57 -7.41
N ILE A 411 -1.61 -28.76 -7.79
CA ILE A 411 -1.01 -29.72 -6.85
C ILE A 411 0.48 -29.40 -6.69
N LEU A 412 0.87 -29.04 -5.46
CA LEU A 412 2.24 -28.76 -5.07
C LEU A 412 3.00 -30.06 -4.74
N GLU A 413 4.18 -30.25 -5.32
CA GLU A 413 4.99 -31.46 -5.19
C GLU A 413 6.47 -31.10 -4.92
N TYR A 414 6.90 -31.27 -3.68
CA TYR A 414 8.28 -31.06 -3.25
C TYR A 414 9.17 -32.25 -3.66
N LYS A 415 10.29 -31.96 -4.31
CA LYS A 415 11.20 -32.90 -4.94
C LYS A 415 12.64 -32.61 -4.64
N PHE A 416 13.47 -33.64 -4.67
CA PHE A 416 14.92 -33.49 -4.72
C PHE A 416 15.52 -34.61 -5.59
N ASN A 417 16.25 -34.25 -6.65
CA ASN A 417 16.96 -35.16 -7.56
C ASN A 417 18.17 -35.82 -6.87
N LEU A 418 17.92 -36.63 -5.83
CA LEU A 418 18.92 -37.12 -4.89
C LEU A 418 19.78 -38.24 -5.45
N GLY A 419 19.17 -39.42 -5.65
CA GLY A 419 19.89 -40.66 -5.92
C GLY A 419 19.81 -41.15 -7.37
N ARG A 420 20.59 -42.20 -7.64
CA ARG A 420 20.39 -43.08 -8.81
C ARG A 420 19.70 -44.38 -8.41
N LEU A 421 18.91 -44.90 -9.34
CA LEU A 421 18.52 -46.29 -9.39
C LEU A 421 19.01 -46.83 -10.74
N ASN A 422 19.82 -47.89 -10.71
CA ASN A 422 20.62 -48.35 -11.85
C ASN A 422 21.45 -47.19 -12.45
N THR A 423 21.19 -46.80 -13.70
CA THR A 423 21.89 -45.72 -14.42
C THR A 423 21.18 -44.37 -14.39
N GLN A 424 19.92 -44.30 -13.95
CA GLN A 424 19.08 -43.09 -14.05
C GLN A 424 19.06 -42.30 -12.74
N ASN A 425 19.18 -40.96 -12.82
CA ASN A 425 18.97 -40.08 -11.66
C ASN A 425 17.46 -39.82 -11.50
N LEU A 426 16.91 -40.05 -10.31
CA LEU A 426 15.47 -39.96 -10.06
C LEU A 426 15.14 -38.98 -8.91
N PRO A 427 14.01 -38.25 -8.96
CA PRO A 427 13.58 -37.38 -7.88
C PRO A 427 12.98 -38.17 -6.71
N ALA A 428 13.48 -37.96 -5.51
CA ALA A 428 12.75 -38.26 -4.28
C ALA A 428 11.69 -37.18 -4.05
N LEU A 429 10.57 -37.56 -3.45
CA LEU A 429 9.61 -36.65 -2.85
C LEU A 429 10.05 -36.28 -1.43
N ILE A 430 9.63 -35.11 -0.95
CA ILE A 430 9.74 -34.74 0.46
C ILE A 430 8.40 -35.02 1.12
N MET A 431 8.39 -35.85 2.17
CA MET A 431 7.19 -36.22 2.92
C MET A 431 7.56 -36.50 4.39
N PRO A 432 6.65 -36.33 5.37
CA PRO A 432 6.93 -36.76 6.74
C PRO A 432 7.21 -38.26 6.78
N ALA A 433 8.02 -38.70 7.74
CA ALA A 433 8.39 -40.09 7.92
C ALA A 433 7.15 -41.01 8.03
N SER A 434 6.07 -40.52 8.61
CA SER A 434 4.78 -41.22 8.71
C SER A 434 4.13 -41.59 7.37
N ASN A 435 4.45 -40.89 6.29
CA ASN A 435 4.00 -41.21 4.94
C ASN A 435 4.94 -42.21 4.21
N VAL A 436 6.09 -42.58 4.77
CA VAL A 436 7.04 -43.49 4.10
C VAL A 436 6.62 -44.95 4.33
N LEU A 437 6.48 -45.73 3.25
CA LEU A 437 5.97 -47.11 3.27
C LEU A 437 7.03 -48.15 2.89
N LEU A 438 6.78 -49.41 3.26
CA LEU A 438 7.56 -50.57 2.81
C LEU A 438 7.58 -50.63 1.28
N GLY A 439 8.74 -50.95 0.70
CA GLY A 439 8.92 -51.01 -0.75
C GLY A 439 9.20 -49.68 -1.44
N HIS A 440 9.09 -48.53 -0.75
CA HIS A 440 9.71 -47.29 -1.19
C HIS A 440 11.23 -47.34 -1.00
N TYR A 441 11.94 -46.32 -1.50
CA TYR A 441 13.39 -46.25 -1.43
C TYR A 441 13.86 -44.98 -0.71
N LEU A 442 14.82 -45.14 0.21
CA LEU A 442 15.52 -44.04 0.85
C LEU A 442 16.83 -43.73 0.10
N PRO A 443 17.23 -42.45 0.01
CA PRO A 443 18.52 -42.06 -0.51
C PRO A 443 19.62 -42.40 0.50
N ILE A 444 20.52 -43.31 0.15
CA ILE A 444 21.66 -43.71 0.98
C ILE A 444 23.00 -43.32 0.35
N LYS A 445 24.02 -43.16 1.18
CA LYS A 445 25.42 -42.98 0.78
C LYS A 445 26.06 -44.33 0.44
N LYS A 446 26.46 -44.53 -0.82
CA LYS A 446 27.32 -45.64 -1.25
C LYS A 446 28.60 -45.05 -1.87
N GLY A 447 29.72 -45.20 -1.17
CA GLY A 447 30.97 -44.50 -1.49
C GLY A 447 30.78 -42.97 -1.45
N ASN A 448 31.19 -42.30 -2.54
CA ASN A 448 31.04 -40.85 -2.75
C ASN A 448 29.78 -40.49 -3.56
N SER A 449 28.78 -41.38 -3.61
CA SER A 449 27.55 -41.20 -4.37
C SER A 449 26.30 -41.45 -3.53
N ILE A 450 25.19 -40.83 -3.92
CA ILE A 450 23.86 -41.14 -3.37
C ILE A 450 23.13 -42.10 -4.30
N ILE A 451 22.67 -43.23 -3.78
CA ILE A 451 21.82 -44.20 -4.48
C ILE A 451 20.49 -44.38 -3.75
N TYR A 452 19.50 -44.92 -4.43
CA TYR A 452 18.25 -45.34 -3.78
C TYR A 452 18.36 -46.79 -3.32
N ASP A 453 18.05 -47.03 -2.06
CA ASP A 453 18.04 -48.35 -1.42
C ASP A 453 16.68 -48.63 -0.78
N ARG A 454 16.18 -49.84 -0.96
CA ARG A 454 14.76 -50.15 -0.71
C ARG A 454 14.51 -50.38 0.78
N ILE A 455 13.35 -49.96 1.27
CA ILE A 455 12.93 -50.18 2.66
C ILE A 455 12.34 -51.60 2.79
N VAL A 456 12.96 -52.42 3.64
CA VAL A 456 12.54 -53.82 3.92
C VAL A 456 11.74 -53.97 5.20
N SER A 457 11.97 -53.11 6.18
CA SER A 457 11.18 -53.06 7.40
C SER A 457 11.07 -51.65 7.95
N ILE A 458 9.94 -51.39 8.61
CA ILE A 458 9.67 -50.17 9.38
C ILE A 458 9.25 -50.67 10.76
N LYS A 459 10.01 -50.31 11.80
CA LYS A 459 9.64 -50.57 13.19
C LYS A 459 9.14 -49.29 13.83
N GLU A 460 8.05 -49.39 14.58
CA GLU A 460 7.45 -48.27 15.29
C GLU A 460 7.66 -48.42 16.80
N GLU A 461 8.12 -47.36 17.47
CA GLU A 461 8.26 -47.31 18.92
C GLU A 461 7.78 -45.97 19.50
N ASN A 462 6.95 -46.00 20.55
CA ASN A 462 6.57 -44.80 21.29
C ASN A 462 7.43 -44.67 22.55
N LYS A 463 8.55 -43.94 22.46
CA LYS A 463 9.54 -43.81 23.57
C LYS A 463 9.92 -42.34 23.84
N ARG A 464 10.34 -42.07 25.08
CA ARG A 464 10.89 -40.77 25.49
C ARG A 464 12.38 -40.74 25.15
N LYS A 465 12.77 -40.01 24.08
CA LYS A 465 14.18 -39.86 23.68
C LYS A 465 14.58 -38.39 23.63
N THR A 466 15.89 -38.16 23.70
CA THR A 466 16.44 -36.84 23.31
C THR A 466 16.42 -36.76 21.79
N VAL A 467 16.00 -35.62 21.26
CA VAL A 467 15.95 -35.24 19.86
C VAL A 467 16.78 -33.95 19.65
N TYR A 468 17.24 -33.70 18.42
CA TYR A 468 18.25 -32.74 17.99
C TYR A 468 17.98 -32.32 16.54
N ASP A 469 17.75 -31.04 16.22
CA ASP A 469 17.75 -30.62 14.80
C ASP A 469 19.13 -30.08 14.40
N LEU A 470 19.47 -30.18 13.12
CA LEU A 470 20.64 -29.56 12.53
C LEU A 470 20.18 -28.61 11.42
N GLU A 471 20.30 -27.30 11.66
CA GLU A 471 20.11 -26.33 10.58
C GLU A 471 21.35 -26.37 9.67
N ILE A 472 21.19 -26.78 8.42
CA ILE A 472 22.30 -26.95 7.48
C ILE A 472 22.28 -25.84 6.41
N GLU A 473 23.38 -25.11 6.30
CA GLU A 473 23.50 -23.97 5.38
C GLU A 473 23.30 -24.40 3.91
N ARG A 474 22.42 -23.69 3.18
CA ARG A 474 22.07 -23.81 1.75
C ARG A 474 21.43 -25.13 1.31
N THR A 475 21.79 -26.25 1.90
CA THR A 475 21.36 -27.57 1.41
C THR A 475 20.12 -28.10 2.11
N HIS A 476 19.81 -27.61 3.33
CA HIS A 476 18.64 -28.04 4.11
C HIS A 476 18.56 -29.58 4.30
N ASN A 477 19.71 -30.26 4.23
CA ASN A 477 19.81 -31.70 4.40
C ASN A 477 21.19 -32.14 4.89
N PHE A 478 21.26 -33.31 5.52
CA PHE A 478 22.49 -33.98 5.95
C PHE A 478 22.35 -35.50 5.88
N ILE A 479 23.46 -36.23 6.04
CA ILE A 479 23.46 -37.70 6.02
C ILE A 479 23.57 -38.24 7.46
N ALA A 480 22.53 -38.94 7.91
CA ALA A 480 22.40 -39.58 9.22
C ALA A 480 22.22 -41.11 9.07
N ASN A 481 23.02 -41.90 9.76
CA ASN A 481 23.07 -43.37 9.67
C ASN A 481 23.17 -43.88 8.21
N GLY A 482 23.87 -43.13 7.35
CA GLY A 482 24.00 -43.44 5.93
C GLY A 482 22.84 -42.96 5.04
N VAL A 483 21.75 -42.41 5.61
CA VAL A 483 20.53 -41.95 4.93
C VAL A 483 20.47 -40.41 4.87
N VAL A 484 19.98 -39.81 3.78
CA VAL A 484 19.79 -38.34 3.67
C VAL A 484 18.48 -37.88 4.33
N VAL A 485 18.52 -36.81 5.15
CA VAL A 485 17.41 -36.27 6.00
C VAL A 485 17.36 -34.72 6.05
N HIS A 486 16.28 -34.08 6.54
CA HIS A 486 15.93 -32.62 6.42
C HIS A 486 15.92 -31.84 7.79
N ASN A 487 15.58 -30.53 7.84
CA ASN A 487 15.45 -29.63 9.05
C ASN A 487 14.13 -28.75 9.13
N CYS A 488 13.82 -28.01 10.24
CA CYS A 488 12.49 -27.34 10.56
C CYS A 488 12.48 -25.93 11.31
N ILE A 489 11.38 -25.08 11.27
CA ILE A 489 11.18 -23.67 11.89
C ILE A 489 9.67 -23.15 12.01
N TYR A 490 9.17 -22.28 12.98
CA TYR A 490 7.90 -21.40 12.91
C TYR A 490 7.57 -20.20 13.95
N HIS A 491 6.29 -19.65 14.05
CA HIS A 491 5.53 -18.82 15.10
C HIS A 491 4.60 -17.60 14.63
N PHE A 492 3.24 -17.66 14.71
CA PHE A 492 2.25 -16.57 14.39
C PHE A 492 0.72 -16.76 14.79
N ARG A 493 0.06 -15.70 15.34
CA ARG A 493 -1.42 -15.40 15.57
C ARG A 493 -2.12 -15.89 16.87
N GLY A 494 -2.59 -14.94 17.70
CA GLY A 494 -3.60 -15.21 18.76
C GLY A 494 -3.05 -15.70 20.10
N ALA A 495 -1.72 -15.63 20.21
CA ALA A 495 -0.86 -16.15 21.27
C ALA A 495 -1.24 -15.80 22.71
N ALA A 496 -1.94 -16.71 23.40
CA ALA A 496 -2.16 -16.61 24.84
C ALA A 496 -0.95 -17.22 25.60
N TYR A 497 -0.07 -16.34 26.09
CA TYR A 497 1.10 -16.72 26.89
C TYR A 497 0.74 -17.52 28.17
N SER A 498 -0.46 -17.27 28.71
CA SER A 498 -1.12 -18.06 29.76
C SER A 498 -1.16 -19.56 29.44
N ASN A 499 -1.28 -19.97 28.18
CA ASN A 499 -1.42 -21.38 27.83
C ASN A 499 -0.19 -22.24 28.16
N ILE A 500 1.02 -21.70 28.18
CA ILE A 500 2.19 -22.44 28.69
C ILE A 500 2.05 -22.70 30.20
N MET A 501 1.60 -21.72 30.98
CA MET A 501 1.38 -21.85 32.43
C MET A 501 0.20 -22.79 32.72
N ASN A 502 -0.96 -22.52 32.12
CA ASN A 502 -2.15 -23.36 32.22
C ASN A 502 -1.87 -24.82 31.80
N PHE A 503 -0.95 -25.06 30.86
CA PHE A 503 -0.51 -26.40 30.48
C PHE A 503 0.29 -27.08 31.59
N ILE A 504 1.18 -26.36 32.29
CA ILE A 504 1.90 -26.89 33.45
C ILE A 504 0.89 -27.26 34.56
N ASP A 505 -0.09 -26.39 34.83
CA ASP A 505 -1.10 -26.62 35.88
C ASP A 505 -2.08 -27.75 35.52
N THR A 506 -2.49 -27.86 34.26
CA THR A 506 -3.40 -28.94 33.78
C THR A 506 -2.67 -30.30 33.72
N TYR A 507 -1.36 -30.27 33.42
CA TYR A 507 -0.52 -31.46 33.26
C TYR A 507 0.76 -31.39 34.13
N PRO A 508 0.66 -31.39 35.47
CA PRO A 508 1.79 -31.12 36.38
C PRO A 508 2.88 -32.20 36.37
N LYS A 509 2.62 -33.35 35.73
CA LYS A 509 3.60 -34.43 35.50
C LYS A 509 4.36 -34.29 34.15
N ALA A 510 4.18 -33.18 33.43
CA ALA A 510 4.96 -32.82 32.25
C ALA A 510 6.44 -32.47 32.61
N LYS A 511 7.31 -32.30 31.61
CA LYS A 511 8.75 -32.05 31.82
C LYS A 511 9.26 -30.91 30.95
N GLN A 512 9.94 -29.95 31.58
CA GLN A 512 10.41 -28.69 30.98
C GLN A 512 11.91 -28.71 30.61
N ILE A 513 12.32 -27.90 29.61
CA ILE A 513 13.68 -27.82 29.03
C ILE A 513 13.89 -26.42 28.38
N THR A 514 15.08 -25.81 28.53
CA THR A 514 15.34 -24.38 28.17
C THR A 514 16.58 -24.18 27.26
N LEU A 515 16.59 -23.11 26.44
CA LEU A 515 17.67 -22.72 25.49
C LEU A 515 18.12 -21.26 25.73
N ILE A 516 19.44 -20.96 25.71
CA ILE A 516 20.00 -19.67 26.21
C ILE A 516 21.16 -19.00 25.42
N LYS A 517 21.57 -19.50 24.24
CA LYS A 517 22.73 -18.95 23.50
C LYS A 517 22.31 -18.10 22.30
N ASN A 518 22.91 -16.93 22.13
CA ASN A 518 22.61 -16.01 21.02
C ASN A 518 23.83 -15.77 20.13
N TYR A 519 23.57 -15.75 18.82
CA TYR A 519 24.59 -15.68 17.77
C TYR A 519 24.44 -14.48 16.82
N ARG A 520 23.49 -13.56 17.08
CA ARG A 520 23.19 -12.41 16.20
C ARG A 520 23.76 -11.11 16.75
N SER A 521 23.38 -10.78 17.98
CA SER A 521 23.61 -9.46 18.57
C SER A 521 24.82 -9.50 19.52
N THR A 522 25.54 -8.38 19.62
CA THR A 522 26.61 -8.26 20.63
C THR A 522 26.06 -8.35 22.05
N GLN A 523 26.91 -8.75 23.01
CA GLN A 523 26.51 -8.85 24.42
C GLN A 523 25.92 -7.54 24.95
N THR A 524 26.46 -6.38 24.53
CA THR A 524 25.94 -5.06 24.91
C THR A 524 24.48 -4.85 24.51
N ILE A 525 24.09 -5.27 23.31
CA ILE A 525 22.70 -5.17 22.83
C ILE A 525 21.81 -6.16 23.59
N LEU A 526 22.31 -7.38 23.86
CA LEU A 526 21.55 -8.42 24.55
C LEU A 526 21.36 -8.13 26.05
N ASP A 527 22.37 -7.59 26.74
CA ASP A 527 22.25 -7.19 28.13
C ASP A 527 21.25 -6.03 28.28
N SER A 528 21.30 -5.02 27.42
CA SER A 528 20.31 -3.93 27.41
C SER A 528 18.89 -4.40 27.04
N ALA A 529 18.76 -5.34 26.09
CA ALA A 529 17.47 -5.93 25.74
C ALA A 529 16.94 -6.83 26.88
N TYR A 530 17.83 -7.55 27.57
CA TYR A 530 17.50 -8.35 28.75
C TYR A 530 17.09 -7.46 29.93
N GLN A 531 17.81 -6.37 30.17
CA GLN A 531 17.49 -5.36 31.17
C GLN A 531 16.14 -4.71 30.91
N LEU A 532 15.83 -4.35 29.65
CA LEU A 532 14.50 -3.90 29.26
C LEU A 532 13.44 -4.96 29.59
N ILE A 533 13.59 -6.19 29.09
CA ILE A 533 12.53 -7.18 29.24
C ILE A 533 12.34 -7.62 30.70
N GLN A 534 13.35 -7.47 31.57
CA GLN A 534 13.20 -7.67 33.02
C GLN A 534 12.15 -6.74 33.67
N TYR A 535 11.78 -5.61 33.08
CA TYR A 535 10.64 -4.79 33.53
C TYR A 535 9.26 -5.42 33.23
N ASN A 536 9.20 -6.62 32.62
CA ASN A 536 8.03 -7.49 32.60
C ASN A 536 8.09 -8.60 33.68
N ASN A 537 9.05 -8.57 34.62
CA ASN A 537 9.00 -9.42 35.82
C ASN A 537 7.92 -8.88 36.78
N PRO A 538 7.17 -9.74 37.52
CA PRO A 538 7.33 -11.20 37.62
C PRO A 538 6.65 -11.99 36.48
N ASP A 539 5.93 -11.37 35.55
CA ASP A 539 5.13 -12.06 34.52
C ASP A 539 5.91 -12.83 33.43
N ARG A 540 7.24 -12.88 33.51
CA ARG A 540 8.08 -13.65 32.58
C ARG A 540 8.19 -15.10 32.99
N PHE A 541 8.17 -15.98 31.98
CA PHE A 541 8.32 -17.44 32.14
C PHE A 541 9.63 -17.83 32.82
N GLU A 542 10.65 -16.99 32.64
CA GLU A 542 11.93 -17.09 33.34
C GLU A 542 11.76 -17.09 34.87
N VAL A 543 10.91 -16.20 35.38
CA VAL A 543 10.68 -16.01 36.83
C VAL A 543 9.61 -16.97 37.35
N LYS A 544 8.47 -17.11 36.65
CA LYS A 544 7.35 -17.97 37.10
C LYS A 544 7.64 -19.47 37.03
N SER A 545 8.69 -19.91 36.33
CA SER A 545 9.04 -21.33 36.22
C SER A 545 10.47 -21.65 36.66
N ASP A 546 11.13 -20.72 37.36
CA ASP A 546 12.49 -20.86 37.90
C ASP A 546 13.50 -21.44 36.89
N ILE A 547 13.54 -20.85 35.69
CA ILE A 547 14.48 -21.22 34.63
C ILE A 547 15.27 -19.98 34.20
N ASN A 548 16.58 -20.11 33.99
CA ASN A 548 17.36 -19.01 33.44
C ASN A 548 17.21 -18.95 31.90
N LYS A 549 16.84 -17.77 31.38
CA LYS A 549 16.73 -17.43 29.95
C LYS A 549 17.66 -16.28 29.54
N LYS A 550 18.58 -15.82 30.41
CA LYS A 550 19.55 -14.76 30.08
C LYS A 550 20.43 -15.20 28.89
N LEU A 551 20.34 -14.44 27.80
CA LEU A 551 21.04 -14.76 26.57
C LEU A 551 22.54 -14.44 26.65
N ILE A 552 23.36 -15.42 26.30
CA ILE A 552 24.82 -15.29 26.24
C ILE A 552 25.25 -15.13 24.78
N ALA A 553 25.89 -14.01 24.45
CA ALA A 553 26.40 -13.69 23.13
C ALA A 553 27.70 -14.44 22.80
N GLU A 554 27.90 -14.73 21.52
CA GLU A 554 29.20 -15.15 21.00
C GLU A 554 30.18 -13.96 20.84
N THR A 555 29.67 -12.76 20.54
CA THR A 555 30.49 -11.55 20.32
C THR A 555 30.49 -10.64 21.56
N LYS A 556 31.55 -10.69 22.37
CA LYS A 556 31.65 -9.97 23.65
C LYS A 556 31.90 -8.45 23.52
N LYS A 557 32.66 -7.99 22.51
CA LYS A 557 32.90 -6.54 22.27
C LYS A 557 31.85 -5.98 21.31
N GLY A 558 31.04 -5.04 21.80
CA GLY A 558 30.11 -4.22 21.00
C GLY A 558 30.26 -2.74 21.34
N LYS A 559 29.79 -1.84 20.47
CA LYS A 559 29.68 -0.42 20.80
C LYS A 559 28.61 -0.24 21.90
N LYS A 560 28.78 0.73 22.79
CA LYS A 560 27.69 1.16 23.69
C LYS A 560 26.51 1.65 22.84
N ILE A 561 25.29 1.33 23.25
CA ILE A 561 24.07 1.85 22.63
C ILE A 561 24.09 3.37 22.76
N LYS A 562 23.96 4.08 21.64
CA LYS A 562 23.86 5.55 21.61
C LYS A 562 22.40 5.94 21.81
N TYR A 563 22.16 6.96 22.62
CA TYR A 563 20.87 7.67 22.66
C TYR A 563 21.11 9.16 22.43
N ILE A 564 20.30 9.77 21.57
CA ILE A 564 20.42 11.18 21.16
C ILE A 564 19.02 11.81 21.12
N ASN A 565 18.89 12.98 21.75
CA ASN A 565 17.65 13.77 21.81
C ASN A 565 17.80 15.07 21.00
N PHE A 566 16.78 15.43 20.22
CA PHE A 566 16.76 16.57 19.31
C PHE A 566 15.66 17.57 19.66
N ASP A 567 15.76 18.80 19.14
CA ASP A 567 14.71 19.81 19.28
C ASP A 567 13.46 19.45 18.45
N ARG A 568 13.63 19.05 17.19
CA ARG A 568 12.57 18.77 16.21
C ARG A 568 12.78 17.46 15.47
N VAL A 569 11.69 16.88 14.96
CA VAL A 569 11.73 15.68 14.08
C VAL A 569 12.61 15.84 12.85
N SER A 570 12.62 17.01 12.21
CA SER A 570 13.48 17.23 11.05
C SER A 570 14.97 17.17 11.43
N SER A 571 15.34 17.65 12.61
CA SER A 571 16.68 17.53 13.18
C SER A 571 17.06 16.06 13.47
N GLU A 572 16.10 15.29 14.01
CA GLU A 572 16.23 13.84 14.23
C GLU A 572 16.47 13.09 12.91
N ALA A 573 15.69 13.40 11.87
CA ALA A 573 15.77 12.77 10.56
C ALA A 573 17.05 13.12 9.78
N ASP A 574 17.45 14.39 9.76
CA ASP A 574 18.69 14.82 9.10
C ASP A 574 19.94 14.27 9.79
N PHE A 575 19.94 14.17 11.12
CA PHE A 575 21.05 13.55 11.83
C PHE A 575 21.23 12.09 11.39
N ILE A 576 20.16 11.31 11.32
CA ILE A 576 20.22 9.92 10.86
C ILE A 576 20.71 9.84 9.43
N ALA A 577 20.21 10.69 8.53
CA ALA A 577 20.68 10.76 7.16
C ALA A 577 22.19 11.11 7.07
N SER A 578 22.69 12.03 7.91
CA SER A 578 24.12 12.37 7.98
C SER A 578 25.01 11.27 8.60
N GLU A 579 24.56 10.59 9.67
CA GLU A 579 25.30 9.49 10.32
C GLU A 579 25.33 8.24 9.43
N ILE A 580 24.35 8.06 8.52
CA ILE A 580 24.40 7.06 7.44
C ILE A 580 25.42 7.49 6.38
N GLU A 581 25.30 8.71 5.85
CA GLU A 581 26.20 9.26 4.81
C GLU A 581 27.68 9.23 5.24
N GLU A 582 28.00 9.63 6.48
CA GLU A 582 29.36 9.64 7.03
C GLU A 582 29.94 8.22 7.19
N LYS A 583 29.12 7.23 7.58
CA LYS A 583 29.56 5.83 7.70
C LYS A 583 29.78 5.14 6.36
N VAL A 584 29.07 5.57 5.31
CA VAL A 584 29.20 5.03 3.95
C VAL A 584 30.35 5.75 3.21
N ASN A 585 30.47 7.06 3.34
CA ASN A 585 31.43 7.91 2.61
C ASN A 585 32.30 8.78 3.56
N PRO A 586 33.21 8.20 4.36
CA PRO A 586 34.01 8.93 5.36
C PRO A 586 35.02 9.95 4.77
N VAL A 587 35.17 10.01 3.45
CA VAL A 587 36.11 10.91 2.74
C VAL A 587 35.47 12.25 2.36
N ARG A 588 34.14 12.32 2.20
CA ARG A 588 33.44 13.54 1.73
C ARG A 588 33.07 14.55 2.84
N SER A 589 33.13 14.16 4.10
CA SER A 589 32.55 14.94 5.22
C SER A 589 33.51 15.85 5.99
N LYS A 590 34.81 15.90 5.64
CA LYS A 590 35.77 16.80 6.31
C LYS A 590 35.80 18.18 5.68
N SER A 591 35.35 19.18 6.43
CA SER A 591 35.55 20.60 6.13
C SER A 591 37.05 21.00 6.21
N PRO A 592 37.49 22.09 5.55
CA PRO A 592 38.91 22.31 5.21
C PRO A 592 39.86 22.73 6.36
N LYS A 593 39.54 22.42 7.62
CA LYS A 593 40.25 22.95 8.82
C LYS A 593 40.75 21.89 9.82
N ALA A 594 40.85 20.63 9.43
CA ALA A 594 41.54 19.60 10.21
C ALA A 594 42.95 19.33 9.62
N THR A 595 43.98 19.71 10.37
CA THR A 595 45.40 19.76 9.97
C THR A 595 46.01 18.41 9.54
N ALA A 596 47.14 18.51 8.82
CA ALA A 596 47.88 17.47 8.10
C ALA A 596 48.40 16.24 8.88
N ALA A 597 47.98 16.02 10.13
CA ALA A 597 48.50 14.95 10.99
C ALA A 597 47.88 13.55 10.74
N SER A 598 46.74 13.45 10.03
CA SER A 598 46.03 12.17 9.84
C SER A 598 46.41 11.38 8.58
N SER A 599 47.18 11.94 7.65
CA SER A 599 47.60 11.25 6.42
C SER A 599 48.75 10.25 6.63
N MET A 600 49.57 10.43 7.68
CA MET A 600 50.73 9.55 7.94
C MET A 600 50.40 8.21 8.63
N LEU A 601 49.18 8.01 9.16
CA LEU A 601 48.82 6.77 9.87
C LEU A 601 48.21 5.68 8.95
N ILE A 602 48.14 5.91 7.64
CA ILE A 602 47.66 4.93 6.65
C ILE A 602 48.83 4.09 6.09
N SER A 603 49.66 3.54 6.99
CA SER A 603 50.75 2.62 6.67
C SER A 603 50.65 1.27 7.40
N ASN A 604 49.75 1.14 8.38
CA ASN A 604 49.59 -0.08 9.18
C ASN A 604 48.24 -0.80 8.97
N GLY A 605 48.13 -1.49 7.84
CA GLY A 605 47.57 -2.85 7.74
C GLY A 605 46.09 -3.16 8.06
N VAL A 606 45.28 -2.24 8.60
CA VAL A 606 43.88 -2.54 9.00
C VAL A 606 42.87 -2.02 7.98
N LYS A 607 42.43 -2.91 7.07
CA LYS A 607 41.26 -2.66 6.22
C LYS A 607 39.98 -2.62 7.07
N ASN A 608 39.53 -1.43 7.46
CA ASN A 608 38.15 -1.24 7.89
C ASN A 608 37.23 -1.47 6.70
N LYS A 609 36.24 -2.36 6.86
CA LYS A 609 35.27 -2.68 5.82
C LYS A 609 34.30 -1.51 5.65
N GLU A 610 34.18 -0.98 4.44
CA GLU A 610 33.18 0.02 4.07
C GLU A 610 31.77 -0.51 4.36
N CYS A 611 30.89 0.37 4.85
CA CYS A 611 29.49 0.04 5.12
C CYS A 611 28.63 0.41 3.90
N GLU A 612 27.69 -0.45 3.53
CA GLU A 612 26.76 -0.17 2.41
C GLU A 612 25.43 0.39 2.93
N TYR A 613 24.67 1.12 2.11
CA TYR A 613 23.33 1.60 2.50
C TYR A 613 22.36 0.48 2.91
N SER A 614 22.59 -0.75 2.41
CA SER A 614 21.87 -1.98 2.75
C SER A 614 22.09 -2.48 4.19
N ASP A 615 23.18 -2.07 4.85
CA ASP A 615 23.51 -2.46 6.23
C ASP A 615 22.67 -1.72 7.29
N PHE A 616 21.93 -0.68 6.87
CA PHE A 616 21.18 0.23 7.73
C PHE A 616 19.67 -0.02 7.70
N ALA A 617 19.05 -0.03 8.88
CA ALA A 617 17.59 0.01 9.01
C ALA A 617 17.11 1.12 9.95
N ILE A 618 16.00 1.75 9.56
CA ILE A 618 15.24 2.73 10.33
C ILE A 618 13.93 2.05 10.75
N LEU A 619 13.81 1.75 12.04
CA LEU A 619 12.64 1.08 12.61
C LEU A 619 11.67 2.09 13.22
N VAL A 620 10.51 2.22 12.59
CA VAL A 620 9.38 3.06 13.06
C VAL A 620 8.32 2.22 13.77
N ARG A 621 7.59 2.79 14.74
CA ARG A 621 6.45 2.09 15.37
C ARG A 621 5.18 2.06 14.49
N SER A 622 5.01 3.04 13.62
CA SER A 622 3.86 3.19 12.70
C SER A 622 4.33 3.70 11.34
N ASN A 623 3.63 3.32 10.25
CA ASN A 623 3.96 3.74 8.89
C ASN A 623 4.03 5.28 8.76
N ASN A 624 3.02 5.98 9.31
CA ASN A 624 2.89 7.45 9.24
C ASN A 624 4.02 8.21 9.98
N ASN A 625 4.89 7.52 10.71
CA ASN A 625 6.07 8.14 11.34
C ASN A 625 7.30 8.12 10.42
N ALA A 626 7.23 7.49 9.23
CA ALA A 626 8.37 7.34 8.32
C ALA A 626 8.66 8.59 7.47
N ASP A 627 7.63 9.31 7.02
CA ASP A 627 7.75 10.41 6.04
C ASP A 627 8.88 11.43 6.30
N PRO A 628 9.13 11.90 7.55
CA PRO A 628 10.22 12.84 7.79
C PRO A 628 11.60 12.26 7.47
N PHE A 629 11.80 10.98 7.78
CA PHE A 629 13.03 10.26 7.48
C PHE A 629 13.19 10.02 5.98
N LEU A 630 12.10 9.68 5.28
CA LEU A 630 12.10 9.53 3.81
C LEU A 630 12.48 10.86 3.11
N ARG A 631 11.95 11.99 3.60
CA ARG A 631 12.28 13.32 3.07
C ARG A 631 13.75 13.68 3.29
N SER A 632 14.30 13.48 4.49
CA SER A 632 15.72 13.76 4.77
C SER A 632 16.68 12.87 3.97
N LEU A 633 16.32 11.60 3.72
CA LEU A 633 17.09 10.70 2.85
C LEU A 633 17.05 11.17 1.38
N ASN A 634 15.87 11.57 0.88
CA ASN A 634 15.72 12.19 -0.45
C ASN A 634 16.57 13.46 -0.62
N MET A 635 16.53 14.39 0.36
CA MET A 635 17.30 15.65 0.29
C MET A 635 18.82 15.44 0.21
N ARG A 636 19.33 14.29 0.66
CA ARG A 636 20.75 13.90 0.57
C ARG A 636 21.05 12.91 -0.56
N ASN A 637 20.07 12.60 -1.41
CA ASN A 637 20.17 11.57 -2.45
C ASN A 637 20.59 10.18 -1.92
N ILE A 638 20.22 9.86 -0.68
CA ILE A 638 20.50 8.55 -0.08
C ILE A 638 19.41 7.57 -0.55
N PRO A 639 19.76 6.45 -1.21
CA PRO A 639 18.78 5.48 -1.66
C PRO A 639 18.09 4.80 -0.46
N TRP A 640 16.76 4.73 -0.49
CA TRP A 640 15.94 4.13 0.57
C TRP A 640 14.84 3.23 0.00
N ARG A 641 14.34 2.31 0.84
CA ARG A 641 13.15 1.50 0.57
C ARG A 641 12.21 1.60 1.76
N PHE A 642 10.93 1.85 1.50
CA PHE A 642 9.89 1.90 2.54
C PHE A 642 8.93 0.73 2.40
N SER A 643 8.81 -0.10 3.43
CA SER A 643 7.88 -1.24 3.45
C SER A 643 6.52 -0.87 4.04
N GLY A 644 5.91 0.22 3.58
CA GLY A 644 4.56 0.68 3.96
C GLY A 644 3.70 1.04 2.76
N ASN A 645 2.39 0.85 2.86
CA ASN A 645 1.46 1.03 1.75
C ASN A 645 1.35 2.53 1.36
N GLN A 646 1.98 2.90 0.24
CA GLN A 646 1.32 3.71 -0.78
C GLN A 646 0.86 2.70 -1.84
N GLY A 647 -0.43 2.63 -2.16
CA GLY A 647 -0.95 1.62 -3.07
C GLY A 647 -1.18 2.12 -4.50
N LEU A 648 -1.80 1.24 -5.28
CA LEU A 648 -1.87 1.27 -6.73
C LEU A 648 -2.53 2.52 -7.27
N TYR A 649 -3.58 3.02 -6.63
CA TYR A 649 -4.42 4.10 -7.18
C TYR A 649 -3.72 5.47 -7.17
N SER A 650 -2.64 5.61 -6.40
CA SER A 650 -1.80 6.81 -6.36
C SER A 650 -0.72 6.88 -7.47
N LYS A 651 -0.48 5.79 -8.21
CA LYS A 651 0.56 5.72 -9.25
C LYS A 651 0.12 6.46 -10.52
N GLU A 652 1.03 7.21 -11.13
CA GLU A 652 0.70 8.17 -12.20
C GLU A 652 0.06 7.52 -13.43
N GLU A 653 0.64 6.42 -13.89
CA GLU A 653 0.15 5.59 -14.98
C GLU A 653 -1.24 4.98 -14.70
N VAL A 654 -1.56 4.72 -13.43
CA VAL A 654 -2.87 4.23 -12.98
C VAL A 654 -3.85 5.41 -12.91
N ARG A 655 -3.41 6.57 -12.41
CA ARG A 655 -4.18 7.82 -12.42
C ARG A 655 -4.55 8.25 -13.83
N ILE A 656 -3.67 8.08 -14.83
CA ILE A 656 -3.96 8.37 -16.25
C ILE A 656 -5.13 7.49 -16.73
N CYS A 657 -5.07 6.18 -16.47
CA CYS A 657 -6.13 5.25 -16.83
C CYS A 657 -7.46 5.55 -16.11
N ILE A 658 -7.41 5.86 -14.81
CA ILE A 658 -8.60 6.23 -14.02
C ILE A 658 -9.18 7.56 -14.52
N SER A 659 -8.33 8.54 -14.87
CA SER A 659 -8.78 9.84 -15.40
C SER A 659 -9.46 9.69 -16.76
N PHE A 660 -8.94 8.84 -17.64
CA PHE A 660 -9.61 8.48 -18.89
C PHE A 660 -11.00 7.85 -18.62
N LEU A 661 -11.07 6.84 -17.75
CA LEU A 661 -12.36 6.18 -17.44
C LEU A 661 -13.35 7.13 -16.75
N LYS A 662 -12.89 8.02 -15.87
CA LYS A 662 -13.72 9.08 -15.28
C LYS A 662 -14.26 10.04 -16.33
N LEU A 663 -13.42 10.47 -17.28
CA LEU A 663 -13.85 11.34 -18.39
C LEU A 663 -14.89 10.67 -19.30
N MET A 664 -14.77 9.35 -19.53
CA MET A 664 -15.76 8.57 -20.29
C MET A 664 -17.07 8.35 -19.52
N ALA A 665 -17.06 8.39 -18.18
CA ALA A 665 -18.24 8.32 -17.34
C ALA A 665 -18.91 9.70 -17.13
N ASN A 666 -18.12 10.77 -17.06
CA ASN A 666 -18.57 12.15 -16.91
C ASN A 666 -17.60 13.12 -17.61
N THR A 667 -18.05 13.74 -18.70
CA THR A 667 -17.28 14.73 -19.47
C THR A 667 -17.08 16.07 -18.76
N GLU A 668 -17.80 16.31 -17.66
CA GLU A 668 -17.66 17.53 -16.85
C GLU A 668 -16.48 17.48 -15.86
N ASP A 669 -15.89 16.30 -15.61
CA ASP A 669 -14.71 16.13 -14.74
C ASP A 669 -13.46 16.77 -15.35
N SER A 670 -13.38 18.08 -15.13
CA SER A 670 -12.32 18.94 -15.65
C SER A 670 -10.96 18.64 -15.00
N LEU A 671 -10.92 18.03 -13.80
CA LEU A 671 -9.67 17.63 -13.15
C LEU A 671 -9.06 16.39 -13.81
N SER A 672 -9.89 15.38 -14.08
CA SER A 672 -9.46 14.19 -14.84
C SER A 672 -9.09 14.55 -16.28
N LEU A 673 -9.81 15.48 -16.91
CA LEU A 673 -9.47 15.98 -18.26
C LEU A 673 -8.12 16.69 -18.27
N TYR A 674 -7.91 17.67 -17.37
CA TYR A 674 -6.65 18.41 -17.24
C TYR A 674 -5.47 17.46 -17.03
N HIS A 675 -5.61 16.50 -16.12
CA HIS A 675 -4.60 15.48 -15.85
C HIS A 675 -4.26 14.66 -17.09
N LEU A 676 -5.28 14.27 -17.89
CA LEU A 676 -5.10 13.49 -19.10
C LEU A 676 -4.37 14.28 -20.21
N LEU A 677 -4.69 15.56 -20.39
CA LEU A 677 -3.99 16.45 -21.34
C LEU A 677 -2.54 16.74 -20.92
N SER A 678 -2.28 16.95 -19.63
CA SER A 678 -0.92 17.16 -19.10
C SER A 678 -0.07 15.88 -19.06
N SER A 679 -0.66 14.72 -19.31
CA SER A 679 0.01 13.43 -19.21
C SER A 679 1.03 13.20 -20.33
N GLU A 680 1.90 12.19 -20.13
CA GLU A 680 2.88 11.72 -21.12
C GLU A 680 2.27 11.30 -22.47
N ILE A 681 0.94 11.19 -22.59
CA ILE A 681 0.21 10.82 -23.81
C ILE A 681 0.01 12.02 -24.75
N TYR A 682 -0.50 13.14 -24.21
CA TYR A 682 -0.87 14.32 -25.01
C TYR A 682 0.12 15.46 -24.84
N GLN A 683 0.81 15.56 -23.69
CA GLN A 683 1.91 16.49 -23.44
C GLN A 683 1.58 17.97 -23.73
N ALA A 684 0.33 18.38 -23.51
CA ALA A 684 -0.04 19.78 -23.60
C ALA A 684 0.58 20.58 -22.45
N ASP A 685 1.05 21.81 -22.75
CA ASP A 685 1.80 22.61 -21.80
C ASP A 685 0.96 23.01 -20.57
N ILE A 686 1.57 22.92 -19.39
CA ILE A 686 0.90 23.14 -18.10
C ILE A 686 0.42 24.59 -17.95
N LEU A 687 1.13 25.57 -18.52
CA LEU A 687 0.74 26.98 -18.49
C LEU A 687 -0.47 27.22 -19.40
N ASP A 688 -0.44 26.69 -20.63
CA ASP A 688 -1.58 26.78 -21.57
C ASP A 688 -2.83 26.10 -21.02
N LEU A 689 -2.69 24.89 -20.48
CA LEU A 689 -3.78 24.18 -19.80
C LEU A 689 -4.30 24.94 -18.58
N SER A 690 -3.43 25.66 -17.86
CA SER A 690 -3.84 26.50 -16.74
C SER A 690 -4.63 27.72 -17.20
N VAL A 691 -4.30 28.32 -18.34
CA VAL A 691 -5.09 29.40 -18.98
C VAL A 691 -6.47 28.87 -19.38
N LEU A 692 -6.53 27.70 -20.04
CA LEU A 692 -7.78 27.03 -20.45
C LEU A 692 -8.66 26.65 -19.25
N MET A 693 -8.07 26.06 -18.20
CA MET A 693 -8.77 25.74 -16.95
C MET A 693 -9.29 26.99 -16.24
N HIS A 694 -8.50 28.08 -16.24
CA HIS A 694 -8.92 29.35 -15.68
C HIS A 694 -10.07 29.96 -16.48
N TYR A 695 -10.06 29.86 -17.81
CA TYR A 695 -11.15 30.28 -18.69
C TYR A 695 -12.44 29.48 -18.43
N ALA A 696 -12.35 28.15 -18.36
CA ALA A 696 -13.45 27.26 -18.02
C ALA A 696 -14.09 27.65 -16.68
N LYS A 697 -13.26 27.74 -15.63
CA LYS A 697 -13.69 28.13 -14.29
C LYS A 697 -14.26 29.54 -14.22
N ARG A 698 -13.71 30.50 -14.97
CA ARG A 698 -14.24 31.88 -15.03
C ARG A 698 -15.67 31.91 -15.54
N ARG A 699 -16.00 31.12 -16.56
CA ARG A 699 -17.32 31.09 -17.22
C ARG A 699 -18.31 30.07 -16.63
N ASN A 700 -17.93 29.35 -15.57
CA ASN A 700 -18.70 28.26 -14.97
C ASN A 700 -19.10 27.18 -16.00
N ILE A 701 -18.18 26.82 -16.91
CA ILE A 701 -18.34 25.75 -17.90
C ILE A 701 -17.24 24.70 -17.72
N SER A 702 -17.51 23.46 -18.15
CA SER A 702 -16.50 22.40 -18.09
C SER A 702 -15.31 22.72 -19.01
N LEU A 703 -14.12 22.20 -18.66
CA LEU A 703 -12.96 22.29 -19.53
C LEU A 703 -13.24 21.63 -20.90
N PHE A 704 -14.00 20.53 -20.93
CA PHE A 704 -14.38 19.88 -22.19
C PHE A 704 -15.17 20.81 -23.12
N SER A 705 -16.12 21.58 -22.58
CA SER A 705 -16.90 22.56 -23.35
C SER A 705 -16.04 23.70 -23.92
N VAL A 706 -15.00 24.12 -23.18
CA VAL A 706 -14.04 25.14 -23.66
C VAL A 706 -13.27 24.63 -24.87
N LEU A 707 -12.69 23.43 -24.75
CA LEU A 707 -11.89 22.82 -25.80
C LEU A 707 -12.76 22.59 -27.05
N ARG A 708 -13.99 22.06 -26.88
CA ARG A 708 -14.85 21.68 -28.01
C ARG A 708 -15.45 22.86 -28.80
N PHE A 709 -15.76 23.98 -28.15
CA PHE A 709 -16.60 25.04 -28.74
C PHE A 709 -16.07 26.48 -28.59
N LYS A 710 -14.93 26.69 -27.91
CA LYS A 710 -14.48 28.03 -27.51
C LYS A 710 -12.99 28.33 -27.76
N LEU A 711 -12.22 27.42 -28.36
CA LEU A 711 -10.80 27.66 -28.71
C LEU A 711 -10.58 28.85 -29.66
N THR A 712 -11.60 29.18 -30.45
CA THR A 712 -11.61 30.33 -31.39
C THR A 712 -12.10 31.64 -30.77
N ASP A 713 -12.42 31.67 -29.46
CA ASP A 713 -12.67 32.95 -28.78
C ASP A 713 -11.38 33.78 -28.72
N SER A 714 -11.47 35.09 -29.02
CA SER A 714 -10.31 36.01 -29.05
C SER A 714 -9.52 36.15 -27.74
N GLN A 715 -10.06 35.65 -26.62
CA GLN A 715 -9.33 35.56 -25.34
C GLN A 715 -8.37 34.35 -25.26
N LEU A 716 -8.51 33.38 -26.18
CA LEU A 716 -7.69 32.17 -26.32
C LEU A 716 -6.88 32.15 -27.63
N GLU A 717 -6.91 33.25 -28.40
CA GLU A 717 -6.12 33.45 -29.63
C GLU A 717 -4.59 33.31 -29.41
N ASN A 718 -4.11 33.62 -28.19
CA ASN A 718 -2.69 33.53 -27.83
C ASN A 718 -2.21 32.11 -27.45
N ILE A 719 -3.07 31.10 -27.48
CA ILE A 719 -2.62 29.71 -27.24
C ILE A 719 -1.77 29.26 -28.45
N PRO A 720 -0.56 28.72 -28.23
CA PRO A 720 0.30 28.22 -29.30
C PRO A 720 -0.40 27.21 -30.21
N GLU A 721 -0.14 27.31 -31.51
CA GLU A 721 -0.71 26.43 -32.55
C GLU A 721 -0.40 24.94 -32.29
N ASN A 722 0.77 24.66 -31.68
CA ASN A 722 1.12 23.32 -31.20
C ASN A 722 0.10 22.79 -30.19
N THR A 723 -0.23 23.58 -29.16
CA THR A 723 -1.19 23.21 -28.13
C THR A 723 -2.60 23.07 -28.69
N ARG A 724 -3.01 23.90 -29.66
CA ARG A 724 -4.27 23.71 -30.41
C ARG A 724 -4.32 22.36 -31.12
N SER A 725 -3.29 22.02 -31.89
CA SER A 725 -3.23 20.76 -32.62
C SER A 725 -3.32 19.51 -31.73
N ILE A 726 -2.77 19.59 -30.51
CA ILE A 726 -2.88 18.55 -29.47
C ILE A 726 -4.32 18.45 -28.98
N ILE A 727 -4.99 19.59 -28.76
CA ILE A 727 -6.37 19.65 -28.28
C ILE A 727 -7.36 19.15 -29.35
N ASP A 728 -7.20 19.55 -30.61
CA ASP A 728 -8.07 19.09 -31.71
C ASP A 728 -8.01 17.56 -31.86
N LYS A 729 -6.79 17.01 -31.82
CA LYS A 729 -6.58 15.56 -31.77
C LYS A 729 -7.23 14.93 -30.54
N PHE A 730 -7.08 15.53 -29.36
CA PHE A 730 -7.68 15.03 -28.11
C PHE A 730 -9.22 15.01 -28.17
N ILE A 731 -9.85 16.02 -28.77
CA ILE A 731 -11.31 16.08 -28.94
C ILE A 731 -11.77 14.95 -29.87
N LEU A 732 -11.10 14.76 -31.02
CA LEU A 732 -11.40 13.67 -31.95
C LEU A 732 -11.25 12.28 -31.30
N ASP A 733 -10.18 12.08 -30.52
CA ASP A 733 -9.97 10.86 -29.73
C ASP A 733 -11.13 10.66 -28.72
N VAL A 734 -11.48 11.69 -27.94
CA VAL A 734 -12.56 11.63 -26.93
C VAL A 734 -13.93 11.38 -27.54
N GLU A 735 -14.31 12.03 -28.64
CA GLU A 735 -15.60 11.82 -29.31
C GLU A 735 -15.73 10.39 -29.87
N ASN A 736 -14.64 9.84 -30.39
CA ASN A 736 -14.56 8.44 -30.81
C ASN A 736 -14.75 7.49 -29.61
N TYR A 737 -14.02 7.69 -28.51
CA TYR A 737 -14.17 6.84 -27.31
C TYR A 737 -15.54 6.99 -26.63
N LEU A 738 -16.17 8.16 -26.63
CA LEU A 738 -17.54 8.37 -26.13
C LEU A 738 -18.59 7.64 -26.99
N THR A 739 -18.31 7.44 -28.28
CA THR A 739 -19.16 6.63 -29.16
C THR A 739 -18.97 5.14 -28.87
N LEU A 740 -17.72 4.71 -28.70
CA LEU A 740 -17.36 3.32 -28.39
C LEU A 740 -17.78 2.89 -26.97
N SER A 741 -17.80 3.80 -25.99
CA SER A 741 -18.18 3.50 -24.59
C SER A 741 -19.63 3.04 -24.42
N LYS A 742 -20.49 3.33 -25.42
CA LYS A 742 -21.89 2.88 -25.46
C LYS A 742 -22.05 1.40 -25.83
N THR A 743 -21.04 0.80 -26.48
CA THR A 743 -21.11 -0.55 -27.06
C THR A 743 -20.02 -1.50 -26.58
N LEU A 744 -18.89 -0.98 -26.08
CA LEU A 744 -17.76 -1.78 -25.58
C LEU A 744 -17.76 -1.89 -24.04
N SER A 745 -17.26 -3.02 -23.55
CA SER A 745 -16.99 -3.24 -22.13
C SER A 745 -15.82 -2.40 -21.62
N THR A 746 -15.77 -2.11 -20.31
CA THR A 746 -14.83 -1.15 -19.71
C THR A 746 -13.37 -1.50 -20.01
N GLY A 747 -13.03 -2.79 -19.91
CA GLY A 747 -11.69 -3.29 -20.22
C GLY A 747 -11.31 -3.14 -21.70
N ARG A 748 -12.26 -3.32 -22.62
CA ARG A 748 -12.00 -3.16 -24.06
C ARG A 748 -11.76 -1.70 -24.42
N LEU A 749 -12.54 -0.78 -23.86
CA LEU A 749 -12.39 0.66 -24.09
C LEU A 749 -11.02 1.15 -23.58
N LEU A 750 -10.63 0.77 -22.36
CA LEU A 750 -9.32 1.12 -21.79
C LEU A 750 -8.16 0.56 -22.62
N TYR A 751 -8.28 -0.67 -23.14
CA TYR A 751 -7.27 -1.25 -24.02
C TYR A 751 -7.14 -0.50 -25.35
N MET A 752 -8.26 -0.12 -25.98
CA MET A 752 -8.22 0.68 -27.22
C MET A 752 -7.55 2.03 -26.99
N PHE A 753 -7.91 2.75 -25.92
CA PHE A 753 -7.26 4.01 -25.55
C PHE A 753 -5.74 3.88 -25.44
N LEU A 754 -5.23 2.94 -24.65
CA LEU A 754 -3.79 2.77 -24.39
C LEU A 754 -2.98 2.27 -25.60
N THR A 755 -3.65 1.68 -26.60
CA THR A 755 -3.00 1.17 -27.82
C THR A 755 -3.05 2.16 -28.98
N GLN A 756 -4.20 2.82 -29.23
CA GLN A 756 -4.37 3.79 -30.31
C GLN A 756 -3.61 5.10 -30.04
N THR A 757 -3.57 5.57 -28.79
CA THR A 757 -2.73 6.71 -28.39
C THR A 757 -1.23 6.41 -28.45
N GLY A 758 -0.85 5.13 -28.56
CA GLY A 758 0.55 4.69 -28.59
C GLY A 758 1.26 4.69 -27.23
N TYR A 759 0.56 4.93 -26.11
CA TYR A 759 1.17 4.97 -24.77
C TYR A 759 1.90 3.66 -24.40
N ILE A 760 1.29 2.50 -24.62
CA ILE A 760 1.97 1.21 -24.41
C ILE A 760 3.20 1.09 -25.34
N LYS A 761 3.08 1.56 -26.58
CA LYS A 761 4.16 1.52 -27.57
C LYS A 761 5.33 2.42 -27.16
N SER A 762 5.10 3.59 -26.57
CA SER A 762 6.17 4.48 -26.09
C SER A 762 6.92 3.88 -24.90
N LEU A 763 6.21 3.34 -23.91
CA LEU A 763 6.79 2.67 -22.75
C LEU A 763 7.64 1.44 -23.14
N THR A 764 7.22 0.69 -24.17
CA THR A 764 8.00 -0.45 -24.71
C THR A 764 9.17 -0.06 -25.61
N LYS A 765 9.13 1.11 -26.27
CA LYS A 765 10.21 1.57 -27.18
C LYS A 765 11.45 2.04 -26.43
N ASN A 766 11.27 2.65 -25.25
CA ASN A 766 12.34 3.11 -24.38
C ASN A 766 12.37 2.27 -23.09
N PRO A 767 12.92 1.03 -23.12
CA PRO A 767 12.92 0.15 -21.97
C PRO A 767 13.75 0.74 -20.82
N SER A 768 13.09 1.01 -19.69
CA SER A 768 13.70 1.44 -18.45
C SER A 768 12.98 0.77 -17.27
N LEU A 769 13.66 0.66 -16.13
CA LEU A 769 13.06 0.08 -14.91
C LEU A 769 11.75 0.79 -14.50
N ALA A 770 11.69 2.12 -14.70
CA ALA A 770 10.50 2.92 -14.46
C ALA A 770 9.37 2.60 -15.44
N ASN A 771 9.67 2.45 -16.74
CA ASN A 771 8.66 2.12 -17.76
C ASN A 771 8.14 0.68 -17.59
N GLU A 772 8.97 -0.26 -17.17
CA GLU A 772 8.53 -1.61 -16.79
C GLU A 772 7.71 -1.63 -15.49
N GLU A 773 7.93 -0.71 -14.54
CA GLU A 773 7.04 -0.53 -13.39
C GLU A 773 5.66 -0.02 -13.84
N LYS A 774 5.63 1.02 -14.67
CA LYS A 774 4.39 1.60 -15.21
C LYS A 774 3.52 0.55 -15.90
N ILE A 775 4.09 -0.24 -16.82
CA ILE A 775 3.35 -1.30 -17.52
C ILE A 775 2.75 -2.32 -16.55
N ARG A 776 3.47 -2.69 -15.47
CA ARG A 776 2.97 -3.64 -14.45
C ARG A 776 1.88 -3.06 -13.57
N ASN A 777 1.94 -1.77 -13.23
CA ASN A 777 0.90 -1.11 -12.43
C ASN A 777 -0.38 -0.91 -13.28
N VAL A 778 -0.27 -0.54 -14.57
CA VAL A 778 -1.41 -0.54 -15.50
C VAL A 778 -2.04 -1.93 -15.62
N ALA A 779 -1.24 -3.00 -15.73
CA ALA A 779 -1.76 -4.37 -15.80
C ALA A 779 -2.59 -4.76 -14.56
N LYS A 780 -2.18 -4.36 -13.35
CA LYS A 780 -2.97 -4.57 -12.13
C LYS A 780 -4.33 -3.85 -12.14
N LEU A 781 -4.43 -2.69 -12.80
CA LEU A 781 -5.72 -2.02 -12.97
C LEU A 781 -6.66 -2.83 -13.87
N PHE A 782 -6.14 -3.46 -14.95
CA PHE A 782 -6.94 -4.36 -15.78
C PHE A 782 -7.44 -5.59 -15.01
N ASP A 783 -6.69 -6.11 -14.04
CA ASP A 783 -7.15 -7.20 -13.18
C ASP A 783 -8.40 -6.80 -12.37
N ILE A 784 -8.44 -5.55 -11.88
CA ILE A 784 -9.57 -4.99 -11.14
C ILE A 784 -10.79 -4.79 -12.06
N VAL A 785 -10.58 -4.24 -13.27
CA VAL A 785 -11.63 -4.07 -14.28
C VAL A 785 -12.26 -5.42 -14.66
N ARG A 786 -11.45 -6.44 -14.90
CA ARG A 786 -11.94 -7.79 -15.25
C ARG A 786 -12.65 -8.48 -14.08
N ASN A 787 -12.20 -8.28 -12.84
CA ASN A 787 -12.93 -8.79 -11.68
C ASN A 787 -14.35 -8.20 -11.63
N TYR A 788 -14.51 -6.90 -11.94
CA TYR A 788 -15.82 -6.28 -12.07
C TYR A 788 -16.67 -6.82 -13.23
N GLU A 789 -16.07 -7.06 -14.41
CA GLU A 789 -16.72 -7.68 -15.59
C GLU A 789 -17.35 -9.05 -15.25
N THR A 790 -16.78 -9.80 -14.29
CA THR A 790 -17.34 -11.09 -13.82
C THR A 790 -18.43 -10.97 -12.74
N LEU A 791 -18.63 -9.79 -12.16
CA LEU A 791 -19.61 -9.52 -11.09
C LEU A 791 -20.86 -8.77 -11.58
N SER A 792 -20.74 -7.94 -12.62
CA SER A 792 -21.87 -7.16 -13.17
C SER A 792 -22.60 -7.91 -14.29
N ARG A 793 -23.91 -7.64 -14.43
CA ARG A 793 -24.70 -8.05 -15.62
C ARG A 793 -24.49 -7.10 -16.80
N GLU A 794 -24.06 -5.86 -16.53
CA GLU A 794 -23.72 -4.84 -17.53
C GLU A 794 -22.35 -4.24 -17.18
N ASP A 795 -21.29 -4.60 -17.91
CA ASP A 795 -20.00 -3.92 -17.78
C ASP A 795 -19.99 -2.66 -18.67
N ARG A 796 -20.27 -1.52 -18.03
CA ARG A 796 -20.14 -0.18 -18.62
C ARG A 796 -19.33 0.72 -17.69
N VAL A 797 -18.57 1.64 -18.29
CA VAL A 797 -17.61 2.51 -17.59
C VAL A 797 -18.23 3.27 -16.42
N ILE A 798 -19.48 3.75 -16.58
CA ILE A 798 -20.23 4.47 -15.55
C ILE A 798 -20.38 3.63 -14.27
N TYR A 799 -20.80 2.36 -14.40
CA TYR A 799 -21.00 1.48 -13.25
C TYR A 799 -19.67 0.99 -12.66
N PHE A 800 -18.64 0.77 -13.50
CA PHE A 800 -17.30 0.43 -13.02
C PHE A 800 -16.69 1.57 -12.17
N ILE A 801 -16.81 2.83 -12.59
CA ILE A 801 -16.29 3.97 -11.84
C ILE A 801 -16.99 4.15 -10.49
N GLN A 802 -18.30 3.87 -10.40
CA GLN A 802 -19.00 3.84 -9.11
C GLN A 802 -18.44 2.75 -8.19
N HIS A 803 -18.24 1.53 -8.71
CA HIS A 803 -17.65 0.42 -7.95
C HIS A 803 -16.20 0.69 -7.50
N LEU A 804 -15.36 1.21 -8.40
CA LEU A 804 -13.98 1.57 -8.09
C LEU A 804 -13.89 2.67 -7.03
N SER A 805 -14.79 3.65 -7.07
CA SER A 805 -14.84 4.72 -6.06
C SER A 805 -15.21 4.14 -4.68
N LEU A 806 -16.22 3.26 -4.62
CA LEU A 806 -16.59 2.56 -3.39
C LEU A 806 -15.47 1.67 -2.83
N LEU A 807 -14.69 1.00 -3.68
CA LEU A 807 -13.51 0.24 -3.25
C LEU A 807 -12.47 1.13 -2.55
N ILE A 808 -12.16 2.28 -3.16
CA ILE A 808 -11.22 3.27 -2.59
C ILE A 808 -11.76 3.81 -1.26
N ASP A 809 -13.05 4.12 -1.16
CA ASP A 809 -13.68 4.66 0.05
C ASP A 809 -13.68 3.67 1.23
N VAL A 810 -13.80 2.35 0.98
CA VAL A 810 -13.65 1.31 2.03
C VAL A 810 -12.19 0.99 2.37
N GLY A 811 -11.23 1.68 1.76
CA GLY A 811 -9.81 1.52 2.03
C GLY A 811 -9.13 0.38 1.28
N ASP A 812 -9.70 -0.09 0.16
CA ASP A 812 -8.92 -0.86 -0.80
C ASP A 812 -7.86 0.05 -1.44
N ASP A 813 -6.60 -0.37 -1.37
CA ASP A 813 -5.49 0.26 -2.08
C ASP A 813 -4.42 -0.82 -2.35
N PRO A 814 -4.53 -1.54 -3.48
CA PRO A 814 -3.71 -2.71 -3.76
C PRO A 814 -2.21 -2.38 -3.72
N ALA A 815 -1.40 -3.26 -3.13
CA ALA A 815 0.05 -3.01 -3.03
C ALA A 815 0.68 -2.79 -4.42
N THR A 816 1.48 -1.74 -4.56
CA THR A 816 2.25 -1.47 -5.79
C THR A 816 3.28 -2.57 -6.04
N VAL A 817 3.93 -2.57 -7.20
CA VAL A 817 5.11 -3.41 -7.39
C VAL A 817 6.26 -2.85 -6.55
N GLU A 818 6.94 -3.70 -5.77
CA GLU A 818 8.18 -3.31 -5.08
C GLU A 818 9.32 -3.21 -6.11
N PRO A 819 10.16 -2.15 -6.08
CA PRO A 819 11.27 -2.00 -7.02
C PRO A 819 12.37 -3.06 -6.78
N ASP A 820 13.14 -3.33 -7.83
CA ASP A 820 14.08 -4.45 -7.88
C ASP A 820 15.13 -4.43 -6.74
N LEU A 821 15.52 -5.62 -6.27
CA LEU A 821 16.23 -5.81 -5.00
C LEU A 821 17.69 -5.30 -5.01
N ASP A 822 18.27 -5.04 -6.17
CA ASP A 822 19.72 -4.91 -6.37
C ASP A 822 20.32 -3.53 -6.08
N ILE A 823 19.52 -2.48 -5.85
CA ILE A 823 20.03 -1.18 -5.37
C ILE A 823 20.33 -1.26 -3.85
N PRO A 824 21.57 -1.01 -3.38
CA PRO A 824 21.87 -0.92 -1.96
C PRO A 824 21.17 0.32 -1.38
N ALA A 825 20.22 0.11 -0.47
CA ALA A 825 19.30 1.15 0.00
C ALA A 825 18.92 0.94 1.47
N VAL A 826 18.79 2.06 2.19
CA VAL A 826 18.40 2.11 3.62
C VAL A 826 16.98 1.55 3.79
N GLN A 827 16.82 0.60 4.71
CA GLN A 827 15.54 -0.09 4.93
C GLN A 827 14.70 0.64 5.97
N VAL A 828 13.57 1.21 5.55
CA VAL A 828 12.62 1.92 6.44
C VAL A 828 11.37 1.06 6.61
N LEU A 829 11.16 0.52 7.83
CA LEU A 829 10.11 -0.47 8.09
C LEU A 829 9.56 -0.39 9.51
N THR A 830 8.39 -0.99 9.73
CA THR A 830 7.81 -1.09 11.08
C THR A 830 8.46 -2.21 11.90
N VAL A 831 8.57 -2.02 13.21
CA VAL A 831 9.15 -3.03 14.13
C VAL A 831 8.49 -4.41 13.99
N HIS A 832 7.19 -4.46 13.68
CA HIS A 832 6.47 -5.71 13.38
C HIS A 832 7.01 -6.40 12.11
N LYS A 833 7.16 -5.67 11.00
CA LYS A 833 7.74 -6.19 9.75
C LYS A 833 9.22 -6.55 9.90
N ALA A 834 9.89 -6.05 10.94
CA ALA A 834 11.25 -6.45 11.28
C ALA A 834 11.36 -7.86 11.88
N LYS A 835 10.27 -8.49 12.33
CA LYS A 835 10.30 -9.85 12.93
C LYS A 835 10.84 -10.85 11.90
N GLY A 836 12.03 -11.40 12.17
CA GLY A 836 12.73 -12.34 11.29
C GLY A 836 13.83 -11.71 10.42
N LEU A 837 13.92 -10.38 10.34
CA LEU A 837 15.01 -9.64 9.69
C LEU A 837 16.15 -9.34 10.68
N GLU A 838 17.29 -8.87 10.17
CA GLU A 838 18.47 -8.49 10.93
C GLU A 838 19.39 -7.55 10.14
N PHE A 839 19.96 -6.54 10.80
CA PHE A 839 20.74 -5.46 10.18
C PHE A 839 22.01 -5.15 10.98
N ASP A 840 23.04 -4.60 10.32
CA ASP A 840 24.30 -4.30 10.99
C ASP A 840 24.20 -3.06 11.88
N VAL A 841 23.50 -2.01 11.39
CA VAL A 841 23.18 -0.80 12.15
C VAL A 841 21.66 -0.60 12.16
N VAL A 842 21.09 -0.43 13.34
CA VAL A 842 19.65 -0.15 13.51
C VAL A 842 19.44 1.18 14.22
N PHE A 843 18.69 2.06 13.58
CA PHE A 843 18.10 3.24 14.20
C PHE A 843 16.69 2.91 14.64
N MET A 844 16.41 2.96 15.94
CA MET A 844 15.03 3.01 16.45
C MET A 844 14.69 4.47 16.70
N VAL A 845 13.64 4.94 16.02
CA VAL A 845 13.34 6.38 15.86
C VAL A 845 11.98 6.74 16.43
N SER A 846 11.74 8.03 16.64
CA SER A 846 10.53 8.57 17.26
C SER A 846 10.25 7.99 18.67
N LEU A 847 11.30 7.76 19.47
CA LEU A 847 11.20 7.09 20.76
C LEU A 847 10.74 8.01 21.90
N VAL A 848 9.51 8.52 21.77
CA VAL A 848 8.81 9.34 22.78
C VAL A 848 7.54 8.68 23.30
N GLN A 849 7.11 9.12 24.50
CA GLN A 849 5.81 8.74 25.07
C GLN A 849 4.67 9.14 24.13
N GLY A 850 3.77 8.20 23.85
CA GLY A 850 2.67 8.40 22.92
C GLY A 850 2.99 8.04 21.46
N ARG A 851 4.24 7.67 21.14
CA ARG A 851 4.62 7.08 19.85
C ARG A 851 5.17 5.66 19.99
N PHE A 852 6.10 5.41 20.91
CA PHE A 852 6.58 4.06 21.25
C PHE A 852 7.06 4.03 22.72
N PRO A 853 6.26 3.54 23.69
CA PRO A 853 4.98 2.83 23.53
C PRO A 853 3.91 3.68 22.83
N TRP A 854 3.20 3.04 21.91
CA TRP A 854 1.93 3.57 21.44
C TRP A 854 0.92 3.53 22.61
N PRO A 855 0.11 4.56 22.85
CA PRO A 855 -0.84 4.55 23.96
C PRO A 855 -1.93 3.49 23.71
N LYS A 856 -2.42 2.82 24.76
CA LYS A 856 -3.54 1.86 24.64
C LYS A 856 -4.73 2.60 24.03
N ARG A 857 -5.04 2.35 22.76
CA ARG A 857 -6.34 2.69 22.19
C ARG A 857 -7.31 1.66 22.74
N ARG A 858 -8.27 2.12 23.55
CA ARG A 858 -9.41 1.25 23.93
C ARG A 858 -10.09 0.80 22.65
N GLY A 859 -10.46 -0.48 22.59
CA GLY A 859 -11.34 -0.96 21.52
C GLY A 859 -12.68 -0.22 21.63
N VAL A 860 -13.36 0.02 20.50
CA VAL A 860 -14.73 0.59 20.52
C VAL A 860 -15.68 -0.34 21.28
N ILE A 861 -15.38 -1.65 21.27
CA ILE A 861 -16.05 -2.69 22.05
C ILE A 861 -14.95 -3.50 22.74
N GLU A 862 -14.73 -3.29 24.05
CA GLU A 862 -13.88 -4.18 24.87
C GLU A 862 -14.73 -5.34 25.41
N LEU A 863 -14.10 -6.51 25.62
CA LEU A 863 -14.77 -7.65 26.23
C LEU A 863 -14.72 -7.50 27.75
N PRO A 864 -15.84 -7.60 28.50
CA PRO A 864 -15.85 -7.53 29.95
C PRO A 864 -14.90 -8.53 30.60
N ASP A 865 -14.24 -8.14 31.69
CA ASP A 865 -13.28 -8.99 32.40
C ASP A 865 -13.96 -10.26 32.98
N GLU A 866 -15.24 -10.20 33.38
CA GLU A 866 -16.03 -11.38 33.79
C GLU A 866 -16.24 -12.41 32.64
N LEU A 867 -15.98 -12.03 31.38
CA LEU A 867 -16.11 -12.88 30.19
C LEU A 867 -14.76 -13.28 29.56
N ILE A 868 -13.63 -12.85 30.13
CA ILE A 868 -12.30 -13.29 29.71
C ILE A 868 -11.92 -14.51 30.55
N LYS A 869 -11.59 -15.64 29.91
CA LYS A 869 -11.29 -16.91 30.60
C LYS A 869 -9.79 -17.21 30.68
N ASP A 870 -8.96 -16.44 29.98
CA ASP A 870 -7.50 -16.51 30.05
C ASP A 870 -6.91 -15.77 31.28
N MET A 871 -5.80 -16.28 31.84
CA MET A 871 -5.10 -15.62 32.96
C MET A 871 -4.49 -14.28 32.52
N LEU A 872 -5.07 -13.18 33.04
CA LEU A 872 -4.55 -11.82 32.85
C LEU A 872 -3.23 -11.64 33.65
N PRO A 873 -2.12 -11.21 33.01
CA PRO A 873 -0.88 -10.88 33.71
C PRO A 873 -1.02 -9.58 34.52
N SER A 874 -0.18 -9.39 35.54
CA SER A 874 -0.32 -8.25 36.44
C SER A 874 0.24 -6.93 35.86
N GLY A 875 -0.53 -5.86 36.00
CA GLY A 875 -0.17 -4.54 35.48
C GLY A 875 -0.54 -4.33 34.00
N ASP A 876 0.10 -3.36 33.34
CA ASP A 876 -0.29 -2.93 31.99
C ASP A 876 0.23 -3.89 30.91
N PHE A 877 -0.58 -4.90 30.56
CA PHE A 877 -0.29 -5.87 29.50
C PHE A 877 0.04 -5.23 28.15
N HIS A 878 -0.59 -4.11 27.79
CA HIS A 878 -0.33 -3.41 26.52
C HIS A 878 1.10 -2.83 26.53
N ILE A 879 1.53 -2.25 27.65
CA ILE A 879 2.93 -1.82 27.83
C ILE A 879 3.88 -3.03 27.88
N GLN A 880 3.51 -4.16 28.49
CA GLN A 880 4.33 -5.37 28.48
C GLN A 880 4.54 -5.92 27.05
N GLU A 881 3.53 -5.88 26.19
CA GLU A 881 3.60 -6.33 24.79
C GLU A 881 4.34 -5.33 23.89
N GLU A 882 4.08 -4.02 24.03
CA GLU A 882 4.88 -2.99 23.37
C GLU A 882 6.37 -3.09 23.77
N ARG A 883 6.67 -3.53 25.01
CA ARG A 883 8.04 -3.81 25.47
C ARG A 883 8.64 -5.08 24.84
N ARG A 884 7.85 -6.14 24.60
CA ARG A 884 8.27 -7.32 23.81
C ARG A 884 8.54 -6.93 22.36
N LEU A 885 7.72 -6.07 21.76
CA LEU A 885 7.95 -5.52 20.42
C LEU A 885 9.24 -4.69 20.38
N PHE A 886 9.49 -3.85 21.38
CA PHE A 886 10.73 -3.07 21.50
C PHE A 886 11.96 -4.00 21.64
N TYR A 887 11.88 -5.05 22.46
CA TYR A 887 12.89 -6.11 22.55
C TYR A 887 13.15 -6.80 21.20
N VAL A 888 12.10 -7.09 20.42
CA VAL A 888 12.26 -7.61 19.05
C VAL A 888 13.02 -6.60 18.19
N GLY A 889 12.68 -5.31 18.24
CA GLY A 889 13.39 -4.22 17.54
C GLY A 889 14.88 -4.15 17.89
N MET A 890 15.22 -4.13 19.18
CA MET A 890 16.62 -4.12 19.64
C MET A 890 17.40 -5.33 19.12
N THR A 891 16.80 -6.52 19.18
CA THR A 891 17.43 -7.79 18.74
C THR A 891 17.42 -8.01 17.23
N ARG A 892 17.08 -6.97 16.42
CA ARG A 892 17.37 -6.94 14.98
C ARG A 892 18.80 -6.47 14.70
N ALA A 893 19.38 -5.68 15.61
CA ALA A 893 20.71 -5.11 15.45
C ALA A 893 21.81 -6.15 15.71
N LYS A 894 22.80 -6.20 14.82
CA LYS A 894 24.01 -7.02 14.99
C LYS A 894 25.11 -6.25 15.72
N LYS A 895 25.50 -5.08 15.21
CA LYS A 895 26.72 -4.36 15.63
C LYS A 895 26.45 -3.05 16.39
N GLU A 896 25.64 -2.15 15.84
CA GLU A 896 25.37 -0.82 16.41
C GLU A 896 23.85 -0.59 16.49
N LEU A 897 23.37 -0.15 17.66
CA LEU A 897 21.98 0.18 17.92
C LEU A 897 21.95 1.64 18.41
N ILE A 898 21.13 2.45 17.76
CA ILE A 898 21.02 3.90 18.00
C ILE A 898 19.56 4.22 18.29
N PHE A 899 19.33 4.84 19.44
CA PHE A 899 18.04 5.34 19.89
C PHE A 899 17.96 6.85 19.61
N THR A 900 16.86 7.30 19.01
CA THR A 900 16.65 8.71 18.68
C THR A 900 15.24 9.16 19.05
N SER A 901 15.15 10.42 19.49
CA SER A 901 13.88 11.09 19.79
C SER A 901 14.01 12.60 19.65
N SER A 902 12.89 13.32 19.56
CA SER A 902 12.85 14.77 19.54
C SER A 902 11.80 15.34 20.51
N LEU A 903 11.91 16.62 20.86
CA LEU A 903 10.94 17.27 21.76
C LEU A 903 9.65 17.69 21.03
N ASP A 904 9.76 18.13 19.77
CA ASP A 904 8.64 18.63 18.97
C ASP A 904 8.36 17.76 17.73
N TYR A 905 7.14 17.20 17.69
CA TYR A 905 6.55 16.41 16.59
C TYR A 905 5.38 17.15 15.89
N GLY A 906 5.27 18.48 16.02
CA GLY A 906 4.23 19.29 15.39
C GLY A 906 2.92 19.37 16.18
N GLY A 907 2.98 19.61 17.50
CA GLY A 907 1.79 19.70 18.34
C GLY A 907 1.95 20.60 19.57
N LYS A 908 0.82 21.03 20.18
CA LYS A 908 0.76 22.05 21.24
C LYS A 908 1.57 21.78 22.54
N LYS A 909 2.14 20.59 22.73
CA LYS A 909 2.96 20.23 23.91
C LYS A 909 4.17 19.40 23.49
N THR A 910 5.33 19.70 24.08
CA THR A 910 6.55 18.91 23.94
C THR A 910 6.35 17.48 24.46
N ARG A 911 7.09 16.52 23.89
CA ARG A 911 7.00 15.10 24.24
C ARG A 911 8.15 14.68 25.15
N LYS A 912 7.85 13.84 26.14
CA LYS A 912 8.84 13.20 27.03
C LYS A 912 9.42 11.95 26.39
N VAL A 913 10.64 11.59 26.77
CA VAL A 913 11.36 10.43 26.23
C VAL A 913 10.65 9.13 26.59
N SER A 914 10.73 8.13 25.71
CA SER A 914 10.13 6.81 25.93
C SER A 914 10.72 6.13 27.16
N ARG A 915 9.82 5.59 28.00
CA ARG A 915 10.19 4.75 29.16
C ARG A 915 11.06 3.57 28.73
N PHE A 916 10.84 3.00 27.55
CA PHE A 916 11.62 1.85 27.06
C PHE A 916 13.08 2.21 26.77
N VAL A 917 13.39 3.45 26.41
CA VAL A 917 14.77 3.93 26.25
C VAL A 917 15.45 4.03 27.62
N LEU A 918 14.77 4.62 28.61
CA LEU A 918 15.28 4.75 29.98
C LEU A 918 15.48 3.37 30.64
N GLU A 919 14.51 2.48 30.48
CA GLU A 919 14.53 1.09 30.97
C GLU A 919 15.67 0.27 30.32
N ALA A 920 15.84 0.34 28.99
CA ALA A 920 16.88 -0.38 28.26
C ALA A 920 18.31 0.12 28.53
N LEU A 921 18.47 1.37 28.99
CA LEU A 921 19.76 1.97 29.34
C LEU A 921 20.03 2.00 30.85
N GLY A 922 19.04 1.66 31.69
CA GLY A 922 19.17 1.62 33.15
C GLY A 922 19.14 2.98 33.84
N ILE A 923 18.44 3.97 33.28
CA ILE A 923 18.51 5.38 33.70
C ILE A 923 17.21 5.80 34.40
N LYS A 924 17.34 6.49 35.54
CA LYS A 924 16.20 6.81 36.44
C LYS A 924 15.43 8.10 36.10
N SER A 925 15.98 9.02 35.31
CA SER A 925 15.31 10.29 34.98
C SER A 925 15.72 10.86 33.61
N ASP A 926 14.85 11.70 33.05
CA ASP A 926 14.96 12.29 31.70
C ASP A 926 15.95 13.50 31.64
N THR A 927 16.45 13.96 32.79
CA THR A 927 17.22 15.20 32.94
C THR A 927 18.70 15.10 32.55
N SER A 928 19.20 13.92 32.20
CA SER A 928 20.63 13.68 31.94
C SER A 928 21.10 13.97 30.51
N TYR A 929 20.20 14.32 29.59
CA TYR A 929 20.51 14.40 28.15
C TYR A 929 20.41 15.82 27.59
N LYS A 930 21.56 16.37 27.17
CA LYS A 930 21.61 17.64 26.42
C LYS A 930 20.92 17.48 25.05
N THR A 931 19.84 18.21 24.83
CA THR A 931 19.18 18.30 23.52
C THR A 931 20.13 18.90 22.49
N LYS A 932 20.39 18.18 21.39
CA LYS A 932 21.04 18.78 20.21
C LYS A 932 20.04 19.73 19.55
N LYS A 933 20.26 21.04 19.72
CA LYS A 933 19.68 22.08 18.88
C LYS A 933 20.49 22.16 17.59
N VAL A 934 19.82 22.28 16.45
CA VAL A 934 20.47 22.58 15.17
C VAL A 934 21.01 24.02 15.24
N SER A 935 22.16 24.30 14.62
CA SER A 935 22.64 25.68 14.56
C SER A 935 21.67 26.53 13.74
N SER A 936 21.48 27.80 14.10
CA SER A 936 20.57 28.69 13.35
C SER A 936 20.93 28.73 11.86
N GLU A 937 22.22 28.63 11.53
CA GLU A 937 22.75 28.57 10.17
C GLU A 937 22.30 27.32 9.39
N GLU A 938 22.32 26.13 10.00
CA GLU A 938 21.87 24.89 9.34
C GLU A 938 20.35 24.87 9.12
N ALA A 939 19.59 25.42 10.09
CA ALA A 939 18.14 25.58 9.94
C ALA A 939 17.78 26.58 8.82
N ILE A 940 18.59 27.62 8.61
CA ILE A 940 18.47 28.57 7.49
C ILE A 940 18.87 27.90 6.17
N LYS A 941 19.99 27.15 6.13
CA LYS A 941 20.47 26.44 4.94
C LYS A 941 19.50 25.40 4.40
N ARG A 942 18.61 24.81 5.22
CA ARG A 942 17.52 23.95 4.74
C ARG A 942 16.54 24.63 3.78
N ASN A 943 16.39 25.96 3.88
CA ASN A 943 15.56 26.77 3.00
C ASN A 943 16.40 27.54 1.97
N ALA A 944 17.71 27.25 1.87
CA ALA A 944 18.50 27.79 0.78
C ALA A 944 17.97 27.18 -0.54
N PRO A 945 17.52 27.99 -1.50
CA PRO A 945 17.18 27.47 -2.81
C PRO A 945 18.43 26.87 -3.45
N GLN A 946 18.26 25.92 -4.39
CA GLN A 946 19.33 25.68 -5.35
C GLN A 946 19.65 27.02 -6.05
N VAL A 947 20.90 27.19 -6.49
CA VAL A 947 21.32 28.41 -7.19
C VAL A 947 20.77 28.38 -8.62
N GLU A 948 19.45 28.57 -8.73
CA GLU A 948 18.81 29.03 -9.95
C GLU A 948 19.28 30.46 -10.21
N ALA A 949 19.65 30.74 -11.46
CA ALA A 949 20.06 32.07 -11.86
C ALA A 949 18.91 33.06 -11.60
N LYS A 950 19.16 34.11 -10.81
CA LYS A 950 18.17 35.16 -10.56
C LYS A 950 17.90 35.93 -11.84
N PHE A 951 16.91 35.50 -12.59
CA PHE A 951 16.40 36.22 -13.75
C PHE A 951 15.58 37.42 -13.27
N TYR A 952 16.28 38.52 -12.97
CA TYR A 952 15.66 39.83 -12.93
C TYR A 952 15.69 40.38 -14.36
N PRO A 953 14.55 40.57 -15.04
CA PRO A 953 14.53 41.43 -16.21
C PRO A 953 14.86 42.85 -15.75
N GLN A 954 16.09 43.30 -16.04
CA GLN A 954 16.47 44.70 -15.93
C GLN A 954 15.69 45.51 -16.97
N GLY A 955 14.47 45.91 -16.62
CA GLY A 955 13.73 46.86 -17.43
C GLY A 955 14.50 48.18 -17.48
N VAL A 956 14.81 48.67 -18.68
CA VAL A 956 15.46 49.96 -18.95
C VAL A 956 14.64 51.11 -18.34
N SER A 957 15.27 52.06 -17.65
CA SER A 957 14.57 53.27 -17.18
C SER A 957 14.03 54.05 -18.38
N LEU A 958 12.77 54.51 -18.30
CA LEU A 958 12.26 55.47 -19.27
C LEU A 958 13.01 56.79 -19.07
N SER A 959 13.52 57.39 -20.15
CA SER A 959 14.06 58.74 -20.09
C SER A 959 12.95 59.75 -19.81
N ASP A 960 13.30 60.91 -19.24
CA ASP A 960 12.32 61.97 -18.97
C ASP A 960 11.69 62.54 -20.26
N ASP A 961 12.36 62.38 -21.40
CA ASP A 961 11.89 62.75 -22.73
C ASP A 961 10.95 61.72 -23.40
N ALA A 962 10.82 60.51 -22.85
CA ALA A 962 9.96 59.49 -23.44
C ALA A 962 8.47 59.86 -23.30
N ILE A 963 7.69 59.77 -24.38
CA ILE A 963 6.25 60.08 -24.35
C ILE A 963 5.50 59.02 -23.53
N LEU A 964 4.92 59.43 -22.39
CA LEU A 964 4.17 58.55 -21.51
C LEU A 964 2.68 58.55 -21.89
N ASN A 965 2.19 57.42 -22.40
CA ASN A 965 0.78 57.23 -22.76
C ASN A 965 -0.06 56.95 -21.51
N LEU A 966 -0.84 57.94 -21.06
CA LEU A 966 -1.74 57.87 -19.92
C LEU A 966 -3.21 57.83 -20.37
N THR A 967 -4.00 56.98 -19.74
CA THR A 967 -5.46 56.97 -19.80
C THR A 967 -6.01 57.26 -18.41
N TYR A 968 -7.30 57.63 -18.29
CA TYR A 968 -7.94 57.81 -16.99
C TYR A 968 -7.66 56.63 -16.02
N TYR A 969 -7.83 55.40 -16.48
CA TYR A 969 -7.58 54.19 -15.68
C TYR A 969 -6.13 54.07 -15.18
N LYS A 970 -5.13 54.44 -15.99
CA LYS A 970 -3.72 54.47 -15.58
C LYS A 970 -3.46 55.52 -14.49
N ILE A 971 -4.10 56.68 -14.62
CA ILE A 971 -3.98 57.78 -13.64
C ILE A 971 -4.62 57.38 -12.31
N ASP A 972 -5.84 56.81 -12.36
CA ASP A 972 -6.57 56.35 -11.17
C ASP A 972 -5.90 55.14 -10.48
N ASP A 973 -5.37 54.17 -11.24
CA ASP A 973 -4.64 53.03 -10.67
C ASP A 973 -3.38 53.47 -9.90
N TYR A 974 -2.63 54.45 -10.42
CA TYR A 974 -1.45 54.98 -9.72
C TYR A 974 -1.84 55.85 -8.52
N LYS A 975 -2.82 56.75 -8.70
CA LYS A 975 -3.33 57.62 -7.62
C LYS A 975 -3.90 56.81 -6.45
N SER A 976 -4.63 55.72 -6.74
CA SER A 976 -5.17 54.81 -5.73
C SER A 976 -4.09 53.98 -5.05
N CYS A 977 -3.12 53.42 -5.80
CA CYS A 977 -1.90 52.82 -5.23
C CYS A 977 -0.81 52.60 -6.29
N PRO A 978 0.39 53.20 -6.18
CA PRO A 978 1.48 52.99 -7.15
C PRO A 978 1.88 51.51 -7.33
N LEU A 979 1.79 50.69 -6.28
CA LEU A 979 2.00 49.24 -6.40
C LEU A 979 0.89 48.52 -7.20
N LYS A 980 -0.37 48.98 -7.12
CA LYS A 980 -1.48 48.49 -7.96
C LYS A 980 -1.18 48.81 -9.43
N TYR A 981 -0.75 50.03 -9.73
CA TYR A 981 -0.30 50.40 -11.07
C TYR A 981 0.84 49.52 -11.57
N LYS A 982 1.84 49.22 -10.73
CA LYS A 982 2.92 48.28 -11.08
C LYS A 982 2.39 46.89 -11.41
N TYR A 983 1.45 46.35 -10.64
CA TYR A 983 0.88 45.04 -10.95
C TYR A 983 0.03 45.05 -12.23
N VAL A 984 -0.84 46.04 -12.44
CA VAL A 984 -1.75 46.11 -13.59
C VAL A 984 -1.00 46.46 -14.89
N HIS A 985 -0.21 47.54 -14.91
CA HIS A 985 0.29 48.16 -16.14
C HIS A 985 1.75 47.81 -16.46
N VAL A 986 2.58 47.56 -15.44
CA VAL A 986 4.03 47.27 -15.63
C VAL A 986 4.29 45.76 -15.70
N LEU A 987 3.86 45.02 -14.68
CA LEU A 987 4.03 43.56 -14.58
C LEU A 987 2.90 42.77 -15.24
N ARG A 988 1.79 43.43 -15.61
CA ARG A 988 0.60 42.85 -16.25
C ARG A 988 0.06 41.60 -15.55
N VAL A 989 0.09 41.60 -14.21
CA VAL A 989 -0.34 40.48 -13.36
C VAL A 989 -1.84 40.25 -13.57
N PRO A 990 -2.26 39.11 -14.17
CA PRO A 990 -3.63 38.90 -14.56
C PRO A 990 -4.49 38.56 -13.33
N ILE A 991 -5.61 39.25 -13.19
CA ILE A 991 -6.65 38.93 -12.20
C ILE A 991 -7.98 38.65 -12.91
N MET A 992 -8.83 37.86 -12.25
CA MET A 992 -10.22 37.65 -12.63
C MET A 992 -10.98 38.99 -12.59
N GLN A 993 -11.52 39.44 -13.73
CA GLN A 993 -12.31 40.67 -13.77
C GLN A 993 -13.55 40.52 -12.90
N HIS A 994 -13.80 41.50 -12.03
CA HIS A 994 -14.94 41.47 -11.10
C HIS A 994 -16.25 41.61 -11.88
N HIS A 995 -17.27 40.82 -11.52
CA HIS A 995 -18.57 40.78 -12.22
C HIS A 995 -19.18 42.17 -12.50
N THR A 996 -18.98 43.15 -11.61
CA THR A 996 -19.43 44.55 -11.75
C THR A 996 -18.90 45.23 -13.02
N VAL A 997 -17.66 44.94 -13.43
CA VAL A 997 -17.02 45.56 -14.61
C VAL A 997 -17.59 44.97 -15.90
N LEU A 998 -17.83 43.66 -15.92
CA LEU A 998 -18.37 42.95 -17.08
C LEU A 998 -19.86 43.23 -17.30
N TYR A 999 -20.64 43.26 -16.21
CA TYR A 999 -21.99 43.79 -16.20
C TYR A 999 -22.03 45.26 -16.65
N GLY A 1000 -21.06 46.06 -16.17
CA GLY A 1000 -20.84 47.44 -16.60
C GLY A 1000 -20.76 47.58 -18.11
N LYS A 1001 -19.81 46.86 -18.71
CA LYS A 1001 -19.60 46.89 -20.16
C LYS A 1001 -20.85 46.46 -20.95
N ALA A 1002 -21.52 45.38 -20.56
CA ALA A 1002 -22.70 44.88 -21.28
C ALA A 1002 -23.85 45.90 -21.34
N MET A 1003 -24.06 46.67 -20.26
CA MET A 1003 -25.02 47.77 -20.23
C MET A 1003 -24.61 48.93 -21.16
N HIS A 1004 -23.34 49.32 -21.17
CA HIS A 1004 -22.85 50.38 -22.06
C HIS A 1004 -22.97 49.99 -23.53
N ASP A 1005 -22.60 48.76 -23.90
CA ASP A 1005 -22.70 48.28 -25.28
C ASP A 1005 -24.16 48.24 -25.77
N ALA A 1006 -25.12 47.92 -24.88
CA ALA A 1006 -26.55 47.96 -25.18
C ALA A 1006 -27.06 49.39 -25.39
N VAL A 1007 -26.70 50.32 -24.50
CA VAL A 1007 -27.03 51.75 -24.58
C VAL A 1007 -26.42 52.39 -25.85
N LEU A 1008 -25.17 52.03 -26.19
CA LEU A 1008 -24.51 52.48 -27.41
C LEU A 1008 -25.28 52.02 -28.66
N ARG A 1009 -25.68 50.75 -28.71
CA ARG A 1009 -26.44 50.20 -29.85
C ARG A 1009 -27.81 50.86 -30.02
N TYR A 1010 -28.48 51.22 -28.92
CA TYR A 1010 -29.71 52.01 -28.96
C TYR A 1010 -29.52 53.35 -29.67
N TYR A 1011 -28.54 54.16 -29.24
CA TYR A 1011 -28.30 55.46 -29.85
C TYR A 1011 -27.78 55.35 -31.28
N GLN A 1012 -26.92 54.38 -31.60
CA GLN A 1012 -26.47 54.14 -32.98
C GLN A 1012 -27.64 53.81 -33.91
N SER A 1013 -28.58 52.95 -33.50
CA SER A 1013 -29.79 52.68 -34.27
C SER A 1013 -30.65 53.93 -34.45
N LYS A 1014 -30.90 54.71 -33.39
CA LYS A 1014 -31.70 55.95 -33.47
C LYS A 1014 -31.03 57.04 -34.31
N MET A 1015 -29.70 57.21 -34.25
CA MET A 1015 -28.95 58.13 -35.12
C MET A 1015 -29.01 57.73 -36.59
N ASN A 1016 -29.05 56.43 -36.88
CA ASN A 1016 -29.17 55.88 -38.24
C ASN A 1016 -30.63 55.75 -38.72
N ASN A 1017 -31.61 56.33 -38.01
CA ASN A 1017 -33.06 56.20 -38.28
C ASN A 1017 -33.60 54.75 -38.34
N ILE A 1018 -32.91 53.81 -37.69
CA ILE A 1018 -33.36 52.42 -37.58
C ILE A 1018 -34.28 52.29 -36.35
N ALA A 1019 -35.50 51.80 -36.55
CA ALA A 1019 -36.40 51.46 -35.46
C ALA A 1019 -35.81 50.32 -34.63
N ILE A 1020 -35.70 50.52 -33.31
CA ILE A 1020 -35.17 49.55 -32.35
C ILE A 1020 -36.21 49.33 -31.24
N SER A 1021 -36.52 48.07 -30.95
CA SER A 1021 -37.48 47.66 -29.93
C SER A 1021 -36.85 47.41 -28.56
N GLU A 1022 -37.68 47.29 -27.51
CA GLU A 1022 -37.24 46.84 -26.17
C GLU A 1022 -36.52 45.47 -26.26
N SER A 1023 -37.02 44.56 -27.10
CA SER A 1023 -36.42 43.25 -27.36
C SER A 1023 -35.03 43.33 -28.01
N ASP A 1024 -34.81 44.25 -28.95
CA ASP A 1024 -33.50 44.43 -29.60
C ASP A 1024 -32.45 44.98 -28.64
N LEU A 1025 -32.87 45.85 -27.70
CA LEU A 1025 -32.02 46.36 -26.63
C LEU A 1025 -31.61 45.27 -25.63
N ILE A 1026 -32.55 44.40 -25.26
CA ILE A 1026 -32.28 43.22 -24.42
C ILE A 1026 -31.34 42.25 -25.14
N TYR A 1027 -31.55 42.01 -26.45
CA TYR A 1027 -30.66 41.19 -27.26
C TYR A 1027 -29.24 41.79 -27.36
N ALA A 1028 -29.12 43.11 -27.50
CA ALA A 1028 -27.83 43.81 -27.46
C ALA A 1028 -27.08 43.57 -26.14
N PHE A 1029 -27.78 43.66 -25.01
CA PHE A 1029 -27.24 43.36 -23.68
C PHE A 1029 -26.81 41.90 -23.54
N ASP A 1030 -27.68 40.94 -23.86
CA ASP A 1030 -27.37 39.51 -23.77
C ASP A 1030 -26.21 39.08 -24.67
N SER A 1031 -26.06 39.70 -25.85
CA SER A 1031 -24.94 39.43 -26.76
C SER A 1031 -23.59 39.99 -26.27
N SER A 1032 -23.57 41.04 -25.43
CA SER A 1032 -22.34 41.53 -24.78
C SER A 1032 -22.09 40.92 -23.38
N PHE A 1033 -23.13 40.39 -22.73
CA PHE A 1033 -23.04 39.86 -21.36
C PHE A 1033 -22.09 38.67 -21.24
N LYS A 1034 -20.91 38.90 -20.64
CA LYS A 1034 -19.96 37.85 -20.28
C LYS A 1034 -20.23 37.34 -18.87
N THR A 1035 -20.36 36.01 -18.71
CA THR A 1035 -20.53 35.32 -17.43
C THR A 1035 -19.25 35.22 -16.59
N GLU A 1036 -18.12 35.76 -17.08
CA GLU A 1036 -16.83 35.67 -16.38
C GLU A 1036 -16.87 36.36 -15.01
N GLY A 1037 -16.31 35.72 -13.97
CA GLY A 1037 -16.12 36.36 -12.66
C GLY A 1037 -17.38 36.53 -11.80
N PHE A 1038 -18.52 35.95 -12.21
CA PHE A 1038 -19.72 35.86 -11.37
C PHE A 1038 -19.65 34.66 -10.42
N LEU A 1039 -20.10 34.87 -9.18
CA LEU A 1039 -19.94 33.94 -8.05
C LEU A 1039 -20.71 32.61 -8.19
N SER A 1040 -21.86 32.60 -8.87
CA SER A 1040 -22.74 31.42 -9.05
C SER A 1040 -23.71 31.64 -10.20
N VAL A 1041 -24.40 30.58 -10.64
CA VAL A 1041 -25.47 30.66 -11.66
C VAL A 1041 -26.61 31.57 -11.17
N GLU A 1042 -27.08 31.40 -9.93
CA GLU A 1042 -28.09 32.29 -9.32
C GLU A 1042 -27.67 33.77 -9.30
N HIS A 1043 -26.37 34.06 -9.14
CA HIS A 1043 -25.86 35.43 -9.17
C HIS A 1043 -25.80 35.99 -10.60
N ILE A 1044 -25.59 35.15 -11.61
CA ILE A 1044 -25.71 35.54 -13.02
C ILE A 1044 -27.17 35.90 -13.32
N GLU A 1045 -28.12 35.04 -12.96
CA GLU A 1045 -29.56 35.24 -13.17
C GLU A 1045 -30.05 36.54 -12.51
N LYS A 1046 -29.83 36.70 -11.20
CA LYS A 1046 -30.19 37.93 -10.45
C LYS A 1046 -29.59 39.21 -11.05
N ARG A 1047 -28.43 39.12 -11.71
CA ARG A 1047 -27.78 40.26 -12.38
C ARG A 1047 -28.30 40.50 -13.79
N LYS A 1048 -28.71 39.46 -14.53
CA LYS A 1048 -29.45 39.62 -15.77
C LYS A 1048 -30.80 40.27 -15.52
N ASP A 1049 -31.56 39.82 -14.52
CA ASP A 1049 -32.84 40.42 -14.13
C ASP A 1049 -32.70 41.90 -13.77
N ALA A 1050 -31.67 42.27 -13.01
CA ALA A 1050 -31.37 43.67 -12.70
C ALA A 1050 -31.06 44.49 -13.98
N GLY A 1051 -30.26 43.96 -14.88
CA GLY A 1051 -29.93 44.60 -16.16
C GLY A 1051 -31.14 44.76 -17.08
N TYR A 1052 -31.99 43.73 -17.20
CA TYR A 1052 -33.24 43.79 -17.95
C TYR A 1052 -34.16 44.89 -17.39
N ASN A 1053 -34.35 44.95 -16.08
CA ASN A 1053 -35.18 45.99 -15.46
C ASN A 1053 -34.62 47.40 -15.71
N ALA A 1054 -33.31 47.59 -15.57
CA ALA A 1054 -32.64 48.86 -15.84
C ALA A 1054 -32.77 49.29 -17.31
N LEU A 1055 -32.57 48.39 -18.27
CA LEU A 1055 -32.70 48.68 -19.71
C LEU A 1055 -34.15 48.97 -20.12
N LYS A 1056 -35.14 48.30 -19.53
CA LYS A 1056 -36.57 48.60 -19.74
C LYS A 1056 -36.92 50.00 -19.20
N GLN A 1057 -36.38 50.39 -18.06
CA GLN A 1057 -36.56 51.74 -17.52
C GLN A 1057 -35.88 52.79 -18.42
N PHE A 1058 -34.64 52.54 -18.84
CA PHE A 1058 -33.89 53.40 -19.76
C PHE A 1058 -34.64 53.61 -21.09
N PHE A 1059 -35.11 52.54 -21.74
CA PHE A 1059 -35.88 52.62 -22.98
C PHE A 1059 -37.13 53.51 -22.83
N LYS A 1060 -37.90 53.32 -21.75
CA LYS A 1060 -39.09 54.12 -21.44
C LYS A 1060 -38.80 55.58 -21.06
N GLN A 1061 -37.59 55.88 -20.59
CA GLN A 1061 -37.14 57.24 -20.32
C GLN A 1061 -36.70 57.93 -21.62
N GLU A 1062 -35.89 57.26 -22.45
CA GLU A 1062 -35.39 57.80 -23.71
C GLU A 1062 -36.46 57.94 -24.79
N GLU A 1063 -37.48 57.06 -24.87
CA GLU A 1063 -38.60 57.27 -25.81
C GLU A 1063 -39.44 58.53 -25.49
N LYS A 1064 -39.38 59.02 -24.24
CA LYS A 1064 -39.97 60.32 -23.86
C LYS A 1064 -39.02 61.48 -24.19
N GLY A 1065 -37.72 61.24 -24.31
CA GLY A 1065 -36.67 62.22 -24.56
C GLY A 1065 -36.32 62.36 -26.03
N LYS A 1066 -36.80 63.42 -26.71
CA LYS A 1066 -36.49 63.68 -28.14
C LYS A 1066 -35.05 64.18 -28.42
N ARG A 1067 -34.04 63.85 -27.60
CA ARG A 1067 -32.66 64.34 -27.74
C ARG A 1067 -31.73 63.24 -28.28
N LEU A 1068 -31.41 63.34 -29.56
CA LEU A 1068 -30.36 62.52 -30.19
C LEU A 1068 -28.97 63.06 -29.84
N PRO A 1069 -27.99 62.18 -29.54
CA PRO A 1069 -26.61 62.59 -29.29
C PRO A 1069 -25.91 63.09 -30.55
N THR A 1070 -24.97 64.01 -30.40
CA THR A 1070 -24.16 64.54 -31.51
C THR A 1070 -22.95 63.64 -31.79
N TYR A 1071 -22.30 63.17 -30.72
CA TYR A 1071 -21.27 62.14 -30.80
C TYR A 1071 -21.54 61.06 -29.75
N MET A 1072 -21.43 59.81 -30.16
CA MET A 1072 -21.33 58.67 -29.25
C MET A 1072 -19.90 58.14 -29.29
N GLU A 1073 -19.34 57.83 -28.12
CA GLU A 1073 -18.15 57.00 -27.97
C GLU A 1073 -16.93 57.49 -28.79
N LYS A 1074 -16.77 58.82 -28.85
CA LYS A 1074 -15.76 59.52 -29.66
C LYS A 1074 -14.42 59.57 -28.93
N GLU A 1075 -13.37 59.05 -29.57
CA GLU A 1075 -12.01 59.08 -29.04
C GLU A 1075 -11.41 60.49 -29.00
N PHE A 1076 -10.56 60.75 -28.01
CA PHE A 1076 -9.75 61.96 -27.89
C PHE A 1076 -8.30 61.61 -27.51
N SER A 1077 -7.37 62.42 -28.01
CA SER A 1077 -5.94 62.30 -27.75
C SER A 1077 -5.33 63.69 -27.76
N PHE A 1078 -4.70 64.11 -26.65
CA PHE A 1078 -3.98 65.36 -26.55
C PHE A 1078 -2.69 65.18 -25.74
N ILE A 1079 -1.77 66.14 -25.82
CA ILE A 1079 -0.44 66.05 -25.20
C ILE A 1079 -0.27 67.19 -24.21
N ILE A 1080 0.11 66.86 -22.97
CA ILE A 1080 0.59 67.81 -21.98
C ILE A 1080 2.06 67.49 -21.72
N GLU A 1081 2.96 68.36 -22.16
CA GLU A 1081 4.43 68.15 -22.04
C GLU A 1081 4.81 66.79 -22.66
N ASN A 1082 5.50 65.91 -21.93
CA ASN A 1082 5.87 64.58 -22.41
C ASN A 1082 4.81 63.50 -22.10
N ASN A 1083 3.56 63.89 -21.81
CA ASN A 1083 2.48 62.97 -21.43
C ASN A 1083 1.34 63.02 -22.44
N LYS A 1084 1.09 61.91 -23.15
CA LYS A 1084 -0.02 61.78 -24.10
C LYS A 1084 -1.24 61.22 -23.38
N ILE A 1085 -2.30 62.03 -23.28
CA ILE A 1085 -3.55 61.70 -22.61
C ILE A 1085 -4.56 61.20 -23.65
N ASN A 1086 -4.97 59.94 -23.52
CA ASN A 1086 -5.95 59.30 -24.41
C ASN A 1086 -7.21 58.90 -23.64
N GLY A 1087 -8.37 59.03 -24.28
CA GLY A 1087 -9.66 58.61 -23.74
C GLY A 1087 -10.76 58.62 -24.81
N ARG A 1088 -12.01 58.49 -24.37
CA ARG A 1088 -13.20 58.36 -25.22
C ARG A 1088 -14.38 58.96 -24.46
N TRP A 1089 -15.20 59.80 -25.09
CA TRP A 1089 -16.41 60.34 -24.47
C TRP A 1089 -17.60 59.42 -24.80
N ASP A 1090 -18.25 58.85 -23.79
CA ASP A 1090 -19.39 57.94 -23.98
C ASP A 1090 -20.52 58.60 -24.80
N ARG A 1091 -20.95 59.81 -24.43
CA ARG A 1091 -21.94 60.62 -25.16
C ARG A 1091 -21.60 62.12 -25.07
N VAL A 1092 -21.77 62.84 -26.18
CA VAL A 1092 -21.64 64.29 -26.26
C VAL A 1092 -22.83 64.87 -27.02
N ASP A 1093 -23.55 65.77 -26.37
CA ASP A 1093 -24.71 66.47 -26.93
C ASP A 1093 -24.35 67.93 -27.16
N ILE A 1094 -24.49 68.41 -28.40
CA ILE A 1094 -24.25 69.80 -28.79
C ILE A 1094 -25.58 70.39 -29.27
N ALA A 1095 -26.11 71.37 -28.54
CA ALA A 1095 -27.34 72.06 -28.92
C ALA A 1095 -27.27 73.56 -28.57
N LYS A 1096 -27.43 74.42 -29.58
CA LYS A 1096 -27.44 75.90 -29.43
C LYS A 1096 -26.26 76.41 -28.58
N ASP A 1097 -25.05 76.09 -29.05
CA ASP A 1097 -23.75 76.44 -28.43
C ASP A 1097 -23.52 75.95 -26.99
N LYS A 1098 -24.38 75.06 -26.49
CA LYS A 1098 -24.17 74.36 -25.22
C LYS A 1098 -23.81 72.91 -25.47
N THR A 1099 -22.60 72.53 -25.09
CA THR A 1099 -22.13 71.15 -25.10
C THR A 1099 -22.28 70.51 -23.72
N ILE A 1100 -22.92 69.35 -23.67
CA ILE A 1100 -23.00 68.51 -22.46
C ILE A 1100 -22.24 67.21 -22.74
N ILE A 1101 -21.33 66.83 -21.84
CA ILE A 1101 -20.62 65.55 -21.91
C ILE A 1101 -21.21 64.60 -20.87
N ILE A 1102 -21.68 63.44 -21.33
CA ILE A 1102 -22.33 62.42 -20.52
C ILE A 1102 -21.43 61.19 -20.44
N ASP A 1103 -21.25 60.67 -19.23
CA ASP A 1103 -20.57 59.41 -18.93
C ASP A 1103 -21.57 58.48 -18.23
N PHE A 1104 -21.72 57.25 -18.75
CA PHE A 1104 -22.67 56.30 -18.17
C PHE A 1104 -22.01 55.53 -17.02
N LYS A 1105 -22.81 55.14 -16.02
CA LYS A 1105 -22.37 54.34 -14.88
C LYS A 1105 -23.43 53.32 -14.48
N THR A 1106 -23.01 52.07 -14.26
CA THR A 1106 -23.90 50.98 -13.84
C THR A 1106 -24.02 50.78 -12.33
N SER A 1107 -23.32 51.56 -11.52
CA SER A 1107 -23.45 51.46 -10.06
C SER A 1107 -24.74 52.14 -9.56
N ALA A 1108 -25.65 51.41 -8.93
CA ALA A 1108 -26.80 52.02 -8.26
C ALA A 1108 -26.40 53.13 -7.26
N VAL A 1109 -27.10 54.27 -7.31
CA VAL A 1109 -27.06 55.34 -6.30
C VAL A 1109 -28.47 55.57 -5.79
N LYS A 1110 -28.64 55.74 -4.46
CA LYS A 1110 -29.96 55.81 -3.82
C LYS A 1110 -30.53 57.23 -3.66
N LYS A 1111 -29.71 58.27 -3.82
CA LYS A 1111 -30.10 59.67 -3.58
C LYS A 1111 -29.48 60.59 -4.63
N GLN A 1112 -30.26 61.56 -5.11
CA GLN A 1112 -29.83 62.56 -6.08
C GLN A 1112 -28.56 63.32 -5.63
N LYS A 1113 -28.54 63.81 -4.39
CA LYS A 1113 -27.38 64.51 -3.79
C LYS A 1113 -26.06 63.72 -3.84
N ASP A 1114 -26.13 62.38 -3.77
CA ASP A 1114 -24.96 61.52 -3.86
C ASP A 1114 -24.50 61.31 -5.32
N ALA A 1115 -25.42 61.44 -6.29
CA ALA A 1115 -25.12 61.42 -7.72
C ALA A 1115 -24.42 62.73 -8.15
N ASP A 1116 -24.97 63.89 -7.76
CA ASP A 1116 -24.38 65.22 -8.05
C ASP A 1116 -23.00 65.37 -7.42
N LYS A 1117 -22.83 64.91 -6.17
CA LYS A 1117 -21.51 64.90 -5.50
C LYS A 1117 -20.49 64.07 -6.28
N LYS A 1118 -20.86 62.87 -6.73
CA LYS A 1118 -19.98 62.01 -7.54
C LYS A 1118 -19.61 62.65 -8.89
N ALA A 1119 -20.54 63.36 -9.53
CA ALA A 1119 -20.26 64.08 -10.78
C ALA A 1119 -19.23 65.20 -10.55
N LYS A 1120 -19.40 66.00 -9.48
CA LYS A 1120 -18.45 67.07 -9.13
C LYS A 1120 -17.06 66.54 -8.78
N GLU A 1121 -16.97 65.47 -8.00
CA GLU A 1121 -15.69 64.86 -7.56
C GLU A 1121 -15.03 63.96 -8.62
N SER A 1122 -15.65 63.76 -9.79
CA SER A 1122 -15.17 62.83 -10.83
C SER A 1122 -13.92 63.37 -11.56
N LEU A 1123 -12.79 62.70 -11.35
CA LEU A 1123 -11.56 62.93 -12.13
C LEU A 1123 -11.75 62.55 -13.61
N GLN A 1124 -12.59 61.55 -13.91
CA GLN A 1124 -12.89 61.14 -15.30
C GLN A 1124 -13.58 62.27 -16.06
N LEU A 1125 -14.63 62.88 -15.48
CA LEU A 1125 -15.33 64.01 -16.08
C LEU A 1125 -14.44 65.26 -16.18
N SER A 1126 -13.54 65.46 -15.22
CA SER A 1126 -12.58 66.57 -15.24
C SER A 1126 -11.56 66.42 -16.40
N ILE A 1127 -11.10 65.19 -16.67
CA ILE A 1127 -10.28 64.87 -17.86
C ILE A 1127 -11.10 65.02 -19.15
N TYR A 1128 -12.39 64.65 -19.15
CA TYR A 1128 -13.27 64.82 -20.32
C TYR A 1128 -13.49 66.30 -20.67
N ALA A 1129 -13.70 67.17 -19.66
CA ALA A 1129 -13.78 68.61 -19.86
C ALA A 1129 -12.44 69.23 -20.32
N LEU A 1130 -11.32 68.77 -19.74
CA LEU A 1130 -9.97 69.18 -20.16
C LEU A 1130 -9.67 68.81 -21.61
N ALA A 1131 -10.01 67.60 -22.03
CA ALA A 1131 -9.88 67.15 -23.42
C ALA A 1131 -10.72 68.02 -24.37
N TYR A 1132 -11.94 68.38 -23.96
CA TYR A 1132 -12.84 69.18 -24.80
C TYR A 1132 -12.33 70.61 -24.97
N LYS A 1133 -11.82 71.23 -23.89
CA LYS A 1133 -11.14 72.53 -23.94
C LYS A 1133 -9.89 72.50 -24.81
N HIS A 1134 -9.08 71.44 -24.71
CA HIS A 1134 -7.84 71.33 -25.49
C HIS A 1134 -8.09 71.10 -26.99
N ILE A 1135 -9.21 70.48 -27.37
CA ILE A 1135 -9.54 70.17 -28.77
C ILE A 1135 -10.35 71.30 -29.43
N ASN A 1136 -11.30 71.91 -28.71
CA ASN A 1136 -12.25 72.89 -29.27
C ASN A 1136 -12.06 74.32 -28.75
N GLY A 1137 -11.08 74.58 -27.88
CA GLY A 1137 -10.79 75.90 -27.30
C GLY A 1137 -11.74 76.36 -26.18
N ILE A 1138 -12.94 75.77 -26.08
CA ILE A 1138 -14.00 76.15 -25.13
C ILE A 1138 -14.32 75.03 -24.13
N LEU A 1139 -14.85 75.39 -22.96
CA LEU A 1139 -15.32 74.41 -21.97
C LEU A 1139 -16.73 73.89 -22.30
N PRO A 1140 -17.07 72.64 -21.94
CA PRO A 1140 -18.44 72.16 -22.01
C PRO A 1140 -19.31 72.90 -20.98
N ALA A 1141 -20.58 73.12 -21.32
CA ALA A 1141 -21.54 73.81 -20.45
C ALA A 1141 -21.91 72.98 -19.20
N ALA A 1142 -21.86 71.65 -19.30
CA ALA A 1142 -22.01 70.73 -18.18
C ALA A 1142 -21.33 69.38 -18.46
N VAL A 1143 -21.03 68.66 -17.38
CA VAL A 1143 -20.60 67.25 -17.40
C VAL A 1143 -21.52 66.43 -16.49
N GLU A 1144 -21.98 65.27 -16.94
CA GLU A 1144 -23.02 64.49 -16.26
C GLU A 1144 -22.63 63.01 -16.08
N LEU A 1145 -23.03 62.43 -14.95
CA LEU A 1145 -22.98 60.98 -14.68
C LEU A 1145 -24.40 60.38 -14.73
N HIS A 1146 -24.65 59.48 -15.66
CA HIS A 1146 -25.96 58.83 -15.83
C HIS A 1146 -25.95 57.43 -15.21
N PHE A 1147 -26.66 57.24 -14.08
CA PHE A 1147 -26.66 56.00 -13.31
C PHE A 1147 -27.76 55.03 -13.75
N LEU A 1148 -27.42 54.11 -14.67
CA LEU A 1148 -28.36 53.24 -15.39
C LEU A 1148 -29.24 52.34 -14.50
N GLU A 1149 -28.71 51.79 -13.40
CA GLU A 1149 -29.50 50.94 -12.46
C GLU A 1149 -30.55 51.74 -11.65
N SER A 1150 -30.35 53.05 -11.47
CA SER A 1150 -31.20 53.89 -10.62
C SER A 1150 -31.99 54.97 -11.38
N GLY A 1151 -31.66 55.22 -12.65
CA GLY A 1151 -32.28 56.27 -13.47
C GLY A 1151 -32.00 57.70 -12.96
N LEU A 1152 -30.93 57.90 -12.17
CA LEU A 1152 -30.52 59.20 -11.63
C LEU A 1152 -29.41 59.81 -12.49
N VAL A 1153 -29.45 61.13 -12.68
CA VAL A 1153 -28.43 61.91 -13.41
C VAL A 1153 -27.76 62.86 -12.45
N GLY A 1154 -26.46 62.72 -12.23
CA GLY A 1154 -25.66 63.65 -11.44
C GLY A 1154 -25.00 64.70 -12.33
N GLY A 1155 -25.28 65.98 -12.12
CA GLY A 1155 -24.75 67.07 -12.95
C GLY A 1155 -23.65 67.89 -12.27
N ALA A 1156 -22.65 68.33 -13.03
CA ALA A 1156 -21.63 69.28 -12.57
C ALA A 1156 -21.20 70.25 -13.69
N VAL A 1157 -20.83 71.47 -13.29
CA VAL A 1157 -20.11 72.42 -14.15
C VAL A 1157 -18.64 72.42 -13.70
N LYS A 1158 -17.71 72.50 -14.65
CA LYS A 1158 -16.26 72.48 -14.39
C LYS A 1158 -15.65 73.84 -14.73
N ASP A 1159 -14.92 74.41 -13.78
CA ASP A 1159 -14.25 75.70 -13.93
C ASP A 1159 -12.77 75.53 -14.34
N GLU A 1160 -12.03 76.63 -14.44
CA GLU A 1160 -10.60 76.57 -14.80
C GLU A 1160 -9.71 76.05 -13.65
N GLY A 1161 -10.14 76.17 -12.39
CA GLY A 1161 -9.42 75.64 -11.23
C GLY A 1161 -9.45 74.11 -11.20
N ASP A 1162 -10.62 73.50 -11.42
CA ASP A 1162 -10.79 72.05 -11.59
C ASP A 1162 -9.81 71.46 -12.63
N LEU A 1163 -9.54 72.20 -13.71
CA LEU A 1163 -8.62 71.79 -14.78
C LEU A 1163 -7.15 71.89 -14.35
N VAL A 1164 -6.77 72.97 -13.66
CA VAL A 1164 -5.40 73.15 -13.13
C VAL A 1164 -5.07 72.04 -12.12
N ASP A 1165 -6.01 71.71 -11.22
CA ASP A 1165 -5.85 70.59 -10.29
C ASP A 1165 -5.78 69.24 -11.01
N THR A 1166 -6.57 69.05 -12.08
CA THR A 1166 -6.50 67.85 -12.93
C THR A 1166 -5.12 67.71 -13.61
N ILE A 1167 -4.58 68.80 -14.16
CA ILE A 1167 -3.23 68.85 -14.75
C ILE A 1167 -2.16 68.55 -13.69
N LYS A 1168 -2.28 69.11 -12.49
CA LYS A 1168 -1.37 68.86 -11.37
C LYS A 1168 -1.34 67.38 -10.95
N ILE A 1169 -2.50 66.73 -10.87
CA ILE A 1169 -2.61 65.28 -10.62
C ILE A 1169 -1.95 64.47 -11.73
N ILE A 1170 -2.17 64.83 -13.01
CA ILE A 1170 -1.52 64.17 -14.15
C ILE A 1170 0.00 64.27 -14.05
N LYS A 1171 0.53 65.45 -13.70
CA LYS A 1171 1.98 65.66 -13.50
C LYS A 1171 2.54 64.83 -12.35
N GLU A 1172 1.94 64.86 -11.16
CA GLU A 1172 2.37 64.04 -10.00
C GLU A 1172 2.47 62.56 -10.38
N VAL A 1173 1.41 62.03 -10.99
CA VAL A 1173 1.36 60.62 -11.42
C VAL A 1173 2.41 60.32 -12.49
N SER A 1174 2.59 61.19 -13.49
CA SER A 1174 3.60 60.98 -14.53
C SER A 1174 5.03 60.96 -14.00
N CYS A 1175 5.36 61.85 -13.06
CA CYS A 1175 6.67 61.93 -12.42
C CYS A 1175 6.96 60.66 -11.60
N GLY A 1176 5.99 60.21 -10.80
CA GLY A 1176 6.10 58.98 -10.02
C GLY A 1176 6.26 57.71 -10.86
N ILE A 1177 5.59 57.64 -12.02
CA ILE A 1177 5.75 56.53 -12.97
C ILE A 1177 7.15 56.55 -13.62
N ARG A 1178 7.67 57.73 -14.00
CA ARG A 1178 9.03 57.88 -14.59
C ARG A 1178 10.12 57.50 -13.59
N SER A 1179 10.04 58.01 -12.36
CA SER A 1179 10.98 57.68 -11.28
C SER A 1179 10.88 56.25 -10.75
N ARG A 1180 9.86 55.49 -11.19
CA ARG A 1180 9.55 54.12 -10.76
C ARG A 1180 9.22 54.01 -9.27
N ASP A 1181 8.69 55.08 -8.67
CA ASP A 1181 8.06 54.96 -7.36
C ASP A 1181 6.81 54.08 -7.51
N PHE A 1182 6.90 52.87 -6.99
CA PHE A 1182 5.80 51.93 -6.94
C PHE A 1182 5.55 51.47 -5.50
N ALA A 1183 5.80 52.36 -4.53
CA ALA A 1183 5.49 52.11 -3.13
C ALA A 1183 3.98 51.88 -2.93
N ALA A 1184 3.62 50.95 -2.05
CA ALA A 1184 2.22 50.75 -1.71
C ALA A 1184 1.71 51.94 -0.86
N ARG A 1185 0.53 52.49 -1.22
CA ARG A 1185 -0.20 53.49 -0.41
C ARG A 1185 -1.39 52.81 0.29
N PRO A 1186 -1.20 52.17 1.47
CA PRO A 1186 -2.24 51.35 2.10
C PRO A 1186 -3.37 52.18 2.72
N GLN A 1187 -4.60 52.00 2.24
CA GLN A 1187 -5.83 52.55 2.83
C GLN A 1187 -6.71 51.43 3.41
N TYR A 1188 -7.55 51.72 4.41
CA TYR A 1188 -8.34 50.69 5.11
C TYR A 1188 -9.34 49.98 4.17
N LEU A 1189 -10.36 50.71 3.68
CA LEU A 1189 -11.36 50.14 2.76
C LEU A 1189 -10.74 49.71 1.42
N SER A 1190 -9.96 50.59 0.80
CA SER A 1190 -9.43 50.39 -0.56
C SER A 1190 -8.54 49.15 -0.69
N CYS A 1191 -7.78 48.78 0.35
CA CYS A 1191 -6.96 47.56 0.32
C CYS A 1191 -7.75 46.28 0.62
N THR A 1192 -8.82 46.35 1.42
CA THR A 1192 -9.68 45.18 1.71
C THR A 1192 -10.32 44.66 0.43
N TYR A 1193 -10.86 45.57 -0.39
CA TYR A 1193 -11.43 45.27 -1.71
C TYR A 1193 -10.41 45.31 -2.86
N CYS A 1194 -9.11 45.47 -2.58
CA CYS A 1194 -8.09 45.46 -3.62
C CYS A 1194 -7.90 44.05 -4.17
N ALA A 1195 -8.08 43.88 -5.47
CA ALA A 1195 -7.94 42.61 -6.16
C ALA A 1195 -6.55 41.96 -5.95
N TYR A 1196 -5.50 42.76 -5.73
CA TYR A 1196 -4.13 42.33 -5.47
C TYR A 1196 -3.80 42.05 -3.98
N ASN A 1197 -4.79 42.01 -3.07
CA ASN A 1197 -4.51 41.93 -1.63
C ASN A 1197 -3.71 40.67 -1.21
N GLN A 1198 -3.91 39.54 -1.89
CA GLN A 1198 -3.27 38.26 -1.57
C GLN A 1198 -1.76 38.23 -1.87
N ILE A 1199 -1.29 39.07 -2.79
CA ILE A 1199 0.12 39.14 -3.22
C ILE A 1199 0.81 40.44 -2.78
N CYS A 1200 0.08 41.35 -2.13
CA CYS A 1200 0.59 42.65 -1.73
C CYS A 1200 1.41 42.54 -0.41
N PRO A 1201 2.72 42.87 -0.41
CA PRO A 1201 3.57 42.72 0.78
C PRO A 1201 3.10 43.58 1.97
N SER A 1202 2.43 44.71 1.71
CA SER A 1202 1.90 45.61 2.74
C SER A 1202 0.62 45.09 3.44
N VAL A 1203 0.07 43.96 3.01
CA VAL A 1203 -1.07 43.31 3.70
C VAL A 1203 -0.58 42.43 4.86
N LEU A 1204 0.55 41.72 4.70
CA LEU A 1204 1.15 40.89 5.76
C LEU A 1204 1.58 41.72 6.99
N MET A 1205 2.03 42.95 6.79
CA MET A 1205 2.39 43.89 7.87
C MET A 1205 1.19 44.34 8.73
N ARG A 1206 -0.07 44.14 8.29
CA ARG A 1206 -1.26 44.57 9.04
C ARG A 1206 -1.63 43.64 10.20
N GLY A 1207 -1.04 42.44 10.28
CA GLY A 1207 -1.24 41.52 11.41
C GLY A 1207 -0.32 41.76 12.61
N ALA A 1208 0.51 42.82 12.57
CA ALA A 1208 1.56 43.11 13.55
C ALA A 1208 1.55 44.57 14.04
N LYS A 1209 0.40 45.25 13.96
CA LYS A 1209 0.10 46.53 14.62
C LYS A 1209 -1.28 46.47 15.24
#